data_AF-A0A2V6URX0-F1
#
_entry.id   AF-A0A2V6URX0-F1
#
_cell.length_a   1.000
_cell.length_b   1.000
_cell.length_c   1.000
_cell.angle_alpha   90.00
_cell.angle_beta   90.00
_cell.angle_gamma   90.00
#
_symmetry.space_group_name_H-M   'P 1'
#
loop_
_entity.id
_entity.type
_entity.pdbx_description
1 polymer ?
#
loop_
_entity_poly.entity_id
_entity_poly.type
_entity_poly.pdbx_seq_one_letter_code
_entity_poly.pdbx_strand_id
1 'polypeptide(L)'
;MTPSSLDAFFEPRGVAVIGASRDPSKVGGSVLANLRSAGYGGRVVPVNSRGETVQGLPAARSLLEVSEPVDLAVIAVPAPSVLPALKECAAKGVRGAVVISAGFRETDDEGRRREAELRAWLRGRPLRVLGPNCLGWIRPSTRLNLTFAPGMPKPGPIAFVSHSGALAVAILDWARDRHMGFSLFASLGNQADLDETELLRAVAEDAESRVIVAYLEGVADGRAFAAALREAAALKPVILLKAGRTTEGARAVSSHTGALAGADAAFDAAVRQAGAVRAQTIEELFDLAHALESQPVPRGRRLLIVTNGGGLGIVATDAAREAGLEVLPLDTAVRNRLRAVLPPMASLGNPVDLVGDADAARFSHALDVLGAAPSADLLLILLTAQAATDSTGVARAIVGVMRGSPLPVAAAFVGGPRVAPGAAAMEEGGIPCYAFPERAVAALAGMALVGERQRPRTVEPAVEPSPSAVATAEMNRLRAAGTARLGMLELAPLLESYGIGVAASGLAATPAEAVSIAEKLGFPVAVKVASPDITHKSDVGGVRLGLLSGGEVAQATEDILARVRAARPAARLRGVQVQRMVPQGKELLLGVIRDPQFGLLVMVGFGGVYVEVLKDTALRLAPVGPDEALAMLDELRMSPVLHGVRGEPPVDRQALAEVISFFARLAVDFPDLGEIELNPLVAGPDGVVAVDARATLAWPGTAWAVWLDAAPSGCSSLPTAPPSPTAPRRRRPCFPGRPESARRSRAPRSSVGLPWTGSWPGRGSWARMIVTGSRGLGALGRLLRGSVSRDLARRALCPVLVVKGRPRQMRRLVLGLDGSANSRRAAALVIRLRPPPGGRVTVVRVVEVVRLPSLAQLPAVVRARLRSEAEALRGQAFGGARRQVKEAGERLERAGWPARSLVLTGVPLPELLRVASAARAQVLVVGARGAGRLARRLLGSVADGAVARSPVSVLVVK
;
A
#
# COMPACT_ATOMS: atom_id res chain seq x y z
N MET A 1 -34.60 -17.29 0.58
CA MET A 1 -33.39 -16.74 -0.07
C MET A 1 -33.84 -15.95 -1.30
N THR A 2 -33.45 -14.69 -1.42
CA THR A 2 -33.55 -13.98 -2.70
C THR A 2 -32.51 -14.56 -3.65
N PRO A 3 -32.87 -14.94 -4.90
CA PRO A 3 -31.89 -15.50 -5.85
C PRO A 3 -30.75 -14.50 -6.09
N SER A 4 -29.51 -14.97 -6.10
CA SER A 4 -28.36 -14.09 -6.28
C SER A 4 -28.32 -13.60 -7.73
N SER A 5 -27.69 -12.45 -7.98
CA SER A 5 -27.54 -12.00 -9.37
C SER A 5 -26.61 -12.89 -10.21
N LEU A 6 -25.93 -13.87 -9.59
CA LEU A 6 -24.90 -14.72 -10.19
C LEU A 6 -25.27 -16.20 -10.32
N ASP A 7 -26.49 -16.62 -9.95
CA ASP A 7 -26.90 -18.04 -9.97
C ASP A 7 -26.60 -18.73 -11.32
N ALA A 8 -26.74 -17.99 -12.42
CA ALA A 8 -26.45 -18.43 -13.78
C ALA A 8 -24.97 -18.81 -14.05
N PHE A 9 -24.02 -18.40 -13.20
CA PHE A 9 -22.61 -18.79 -13.30
C PHE A 9 -22.29 -20.05 -12.48
N PHE A 10 -23.02 -20.30 -11.39
CA PHE A 10 -22.78 -21.46 -10.51
C PHE A 10 -23.44 -22.72 -11.07
N GLU A 11 -24.73 -22.65 -11.44
CA GLU A 11 -25.53 -23.80 -11.89
C GLU A 11 -26.34 -23.50 -13.18
N PRO A 12 -25.68 -23.13 -14.30
CA PRO A 12 -26.36 -23.04 -15.59
C PRO A 12 -26.92 -24.42 -16.01
N ARG A 13 -28.04 -24.42 -16.74
CA ARG A 13 -28.60 -25.63 -17.38
C ARG A 13 -28.33 -25.64 -18.88
N GLY A 14 -28.26 -24.46 -19.50
CA GLY A 14 -27.86 -24.25 -20.90
C GLY A 14 -26.74 -23.23 -21.04
N VAL A 15 -25.66 -23.62 -21.71
CA VAL A 15 -24.48 -22.78 -22.00
C VAL A 15 -24.32 -22.60 -23.52
N ALA A 16 -24.29 -21.36 -23.99
CA ALA A 16 -23.92 -21.04 -25.36
C ALA A 16 -22.44 -20.66 -25.50
N VAL A 17 -21.78 -21.06 -26.58
CA VAL A 17 -20.38 -20.68 -26.90
C VAL A 17 -20.36 -19.88 -28.20
N ILE A 18 -20.36 -18.56 -28.08
CA ILE A 18 -20.38 -17.61 -29.20
C ILE A 18 -18.94 -17.38 -29.68
N GLY A 19 -18.67 -17.75 -30.94
CA GLY A 19 -17.31 -17.88 -31.47
C GLY A 19 -16.75 -19.30 -31.40
N ALA A 20 -17.61 -20.31 -31.20
CA ALA A 20 -17.24 -21.73 -31.24
C ALA A 20 -16.52 -22.08 -32.56
N SER A 21 -15.52 -22.97 -32.50
CA SER A 21 -14.74 -23.37 -33.68
C SER A 21 -14.47 -24.88 -33.74
N ARG A 22 -14.40 -25.42 -34.97
CA ARG A 22 -13.96 -26.81 -35.22
C ARG A 22 -12.51 -27.03 -34.80
N ASP A 23 -11.72 -25.98 -34.90
CA ASP A 23 -10.32 -25.93 -34.52
C ASP A 23 -10.21 -25.71 -33.00
N PRO A 24 -9.78 -26.73 -32.22
CA PRO A 24 -9.70 -26.63 -30.76
C PRO A 24 -8.53 -25.77 -30.28
N SER A 25 -7.62 -25.33 -31.17
CA SER A 25 -6.54 -24.39 -30.82
C SER A 25 -7.00 -22.94 -30.73
N LYS A 26 -8.16 -22.60 -31.32
CA LYS A 26 -8.79 -21.28 -31.18
C LYS A 26 -9.58 -21.22 -29.89
N VAL A 27 -9.49 -20.11 -29.17
CA VAL A 27 -10.14 -19.84 -27.87
C VAL A 27 -11.57 -20.41 -27.75
N GLY A 28 -12.49 -20.03 -28.64
CA GLY A 28 -13.88 -20.53 -28.60
C GLY A 28 -14.04 -22.02 -28.98
N GLY A 29 -13.08 -22.59 -29.70
CA GLY A 29 -12.95 -24.03 -29.89
C GLY A 29 -12.40 -24.75 -28.65
N SER A 30 -11.41 -24.16 -27.96
CA SER A 30 -10.85 -24.69 -26.71
C SER A 30 -11.90 -24.76 -25.59
N VAL A 31 -12.69 -23.69 -25.41
CA VAL A 31 -13.82 -23.67 -24.45
C VAL A 31 -14.83 -24.77 -24.74
N LEU A 32 -15.22 -24.94 -26.01
CA LEU A 32 -16.16 -26.00 -26.40
C LEU A 32 -15.57 -27.40 -26.17
N ALA A 33 -14.28 -27.59 -26.45
CA ALA A 33 -13.58 -28.84 -26.21
C ALA A 33 -13.51 -29.14 -24.71
N ASN A 34 -13.26 -28.15 -23.87
CA ASN A 34 -13.21 -28.26 -22.40
C ASN A 34 -14.57 -28.64 -21.79
N LEU A 35 -15.67 -28.00 -22.21
CA LEU A 35 -17.01 -28.39 -21.77
C LEU A 35 -17.34 -29.86 -22.11
N ARG A 36 -16.95 -30.29 -23.31
CA ARG A 36 -17.19 -31.67 -23.78
C ARG A 36 -16.28 -32.69 -23.08
N SER A 37 -15.00 -32.38 -22.89
CA SER A 37 -14.03 -33.29 -22.28
C SER A 37 -14.19 -33.42 -20.76
N ALA A 38 -14.62 -32.35 -20.08
CA ALA A 38 -15.02 -32.41 -18.67
C ALA A 38 -16.30 -33.23 -18.45
N GLY A 39 -17.10 -33.46 -19.50
CA GLY A 39 -18.39 -34.16 -19.38
C GLY A 39 -19.43 -33.34 -18.63
N TYR A 40 -19.54 -32.06 -18.97
CA TYR A 40 -20.56 -31.15 -18.43
C TYR A 40 -21.98 -31.69 -18.69
N GLY A 41 -22.79 -31.78 -17.63
CA GLY A 41 -24.12 -32.40 -17.68
C GLY A 41 -25.23 -31.52 -18.27
N GLY A 42 -25.00 -30.21 -18.39
CA GLY A 42 -25.96 -29.28 -19.00
C GLY A 42 -25.88 -29.25 -20.52
N ARG A 43 -26.83 -28.57 -21.15
CA ARG A 43 -26.89 -28.37 -22.60
C ARG A 43 -25.78 -27.43 -23.06
N VAL A 44 -25.07 -27.79 -24.14
CA VAL A 44 -24.02 -26.97 -24.77
C VAL A 44 -24.45 -26.59 -26.19
N VAL A 45 -24.47 -25.29 -26.49
CA VAL A 45 -24.92 -24.73 -27.78
C VAL A 45 -23.78 -23.95 -28.45
N PRO A 46 -23.10 -24.49 -29.46
CA PRO A 46 -22.12 -23.72 -30.22
C PRO A 46 -22.83 -22.69 -31.12
N VAL A 47 -22.31 -21.47 -31.16
CA VAL A 47 -22.78 -20.41 -32.07
C VAL A 47 -21.59 -19.95 -32.93
N ASN A 48 -21.74 -20.10 -34.25
CA ASN A 48 -20.73 -19.81 -35.24
C ASN A 48 -21.39 -19.22 -36.49
N SER A 49 -20.88 -18.12 -37.03
CA SER A 49 -21.49 -17.37 -38.13
C SER A 49 -21.74 -18.17 -39.43
N ARG A 50 -21.14 -19.34 -39.60
CA ARG A 50 -21.41 -20.24 -40.74
C ARG A 50 -22.62 -21.17 -40.52
N GLY A 51 -22.97 -21.45 -39.26
CA GLY A 51 -24.08 -22.36 -38.90
C GLY A 51 -23.83 -23.82 -39.29
N GLU A 52 -22.57 -24.26 -39.26
CA GLU A 52 -22.18 -25.64 -39.58
C GLU A 52 -21.93 -26.46 -38.31
N THR A 53 -21.94 -27.79 -38.38
CA THR A 53 -21.56 -28.66 -37.24
C THR A 53 -20.16 -28.32 -36.70
N VAL A 54 -20.05 -28.03 -35.40
CA VAL A 54 -18.80 -27.71 -34.70
C VAL A 54 -18.50 -28.78 -33.65
N GLN A 55 -17.34 -29.45 -33.78
CA GLN A 55 -16.90 -30.52 -32.86
C GLN A 55 -17.95 -31.62 -32.61
N GLY A 56 -18.75 -31.96 -33.62
CA GLY A 56 -19.81 -32.97 -33.53
C GLY A 56 -21.15 -32.47 -32.98
N LEU A 57 -21.28 -31.18 -32.65
CA LEU A 57 -22.54 -30.55 -32.22
C LEU A 57 -23.09 -29.62 -33.32
N PRO A 58 -24.43 -29.56 -33.52
CA PRO A 58 -25.04 -28.59 -34.43
C PRO A 58 -24.83 -27.17 -33.89
N ALA A 59 -24.44 -26.22 -34.74
CA ALA A 59 -24.22 -24.83 -34.35
C ALA A 59 -25.21 -23.88 -35.03
N ALA A 60 -25.73 -22.92 -34.27
CA ALA A 60 -26.56 -21.83 -34.79
C ALA A 60 -25.69 -20.69 -35.36
N ARG A 61 -26.23 -19.88 -36.27
CA ARG A 61 -25.56 -18.68 -36.81
C ARG A 61 -25.66 -17.51 -35.85
N SER A 62 -26.80 -17.38 -35.17
CA SER A 62 -27.08 -16.42 -34.11
C SER A 62 -27.65 -17.15 -32.89
N LEU A 63 -27.45 -16.58 -31.70
CA LEU A 63 -28.06 -17.11 -30.48
C LEU A 63 -29.61 -17.01 -30.50
N LEU A 64 -30.16 -16.11 -31.32
CA LEU A 64 -31.61 -15.91 -31.47
C LEU A 64 -32.29 -17.05 -32.24
N GLU A 65 -31.56 -17.81 -33.06
CA GLU A 65 -32.08 -18.98 -33.81
C GLU A 65 -32.25 -20.23 -32.93
N VAL A 66 -31.56 -20.28 -31.79
CA VAL A 66 -31.65 -21.39 -30.83
C VAL A 66 -33.03 -21.38 -30.21
N SER A 67 -33.80 -22.49 -30.28
CA SER A 67 -35.15 -22.51 -29.73
C SER A 67 -35.13 -22.59 -28.19
N GLU A 68 -34.16 -23.33 -27.66
CA GLU A 68 -34.07 -23.75 -26.27
C GLU A 68 -33.52 -22.66 -25.33
N PRO A 69 -33.78 -22.76 -24.01
CA PRO A 69 -33.26 -21.80 -23.03
C PRO A 69 -31.73 -21.90 -22.90
N VAL A 70 -31.11 -20.74 -22.70
CA VAL A 70 -29.67 -20.58 -22.43
C VAL A 70 -29.57 -19.64 -21.22
N ASP A 71 -29.00 -20.12 -20.12
CA ASP A 71 -28.87 -19.34 -18.89
C ASP A 71 -27.57 -18.49 -18.91
N LEU A 72 -26.51 -19.01 -19.55
CA LEU A 72 -25.15 -18.47 -19.58
C LEU A 72 -24.54 -18.50 -21.00
N ALA A 73 -23.78 -17.48 -21.39
CA ALA A 73 -23.07 -17.44 -22.67
C ALA A 73 -21.58 -17.13 -22.54
N VAL A 74 -20.71 -17.89 -23.21
CA VAL A 74 -19.29 -17.56 -23.36
C VAL A 74 -19.07 -16.83 -24.68
N ILE A 75 -18.35 -15.73 -24.66
CA ILE A 75 -18.12 -14.85 -25.81
C ILE A 75 -16.61 -14.83 -26.13
N ALA A 76 -16.26 -15.42 -27.28
CA ALA A 76 -14.91 -15.56 -27.81
C ALA A 76 -14.81 -15.06 -29.26
N VAL A 77 -15.39 -13.90 -29.54
CA VAL A 77 -15.38 -13.20 -30.85
C VAL A 77 -14.49 -11.95 -30.81
N PRO A 78 -14.06 -11.37 -31.95
CA PRO A 78 -13.28 -10.12 -31.95
C PRO A 78 -13.96 -8.99 -31.17
N ALA A 79 -13.19 -8.13 -30.51
CA ALA A 79 -13.72 -7.10 -29.59
C ALA A 79 -14.89 -6.26 -30.14
N PRO A 80 -14.90 -5.77 -31.41
CA PRO A 80 -16.03 -5.02 -31.96
C PRO A 80 -17.35 -5.81 -32.02
N SER A 81 -17.30 -7.14 -32.06
CA SER A 81 -18.46 -8.03 -32.13
C SER A 81 -19.01 -8.44 -30.76
N VAL A 82 -18.32 -8.11 -29.66
CA VAL A 82 -18.72 -8.50 -28.29
C VAL A 82 -20.03 -7.82 -27.88
N LEU A 83 -20.16 -6.51 -28.07
CA LEU A 83 -21.38 -5.79 -27.69
C LEU A 83 -22.61 -6.19 -28.53
N PRO A 84 -22.51 -6.42 -29.86
CA PRO A 84 -23.55 -7.09 -30.64
C PRO A 84 -23.94 -8.47 -30.07
N ALA A 85 -22.97 -9.34 -29.75
CA ALA A 85 -23.26 -10.66 -29.18
C ALA A 85 -23.98 -10.57 -27.82
N LEU A 86 -23.56 -9.64 -26.94
CA LEU A 86 -24.25 -9.39 -25.66
C LEU A 86 -25.68 -8.87 -25.85
N LYS A 87 -25.95 -8.09 -26.90
CA LYS A 87 -27.31 -7.65 -27.25
C LYS A 87 -28.19 -8.85 -27.66
N GLU A 88 -27.65 -9.81 -28.40
CA GLU A 88 -28.35 -11.09 -28.67
C GLU A 88 -28.60 -11.89 -27.39
N CYS A 89 -27.60 -12.00 -26.49
CA CYS A 89 -27.77 -12.65 -25.19
C CYS A 89 -28.91 -12.02 -24.38
N ALA A 90 -28.94 -10.68 -24.27
CA ALA A 90 -30.00 -9.98 -23.55
C ALA A 90 -31.38 -10.15 -24.21
N ALA A 91 -31.46 -10.13 -25.54
CA ALA A 91 -32.71 -10.36 -26.28
C ALA A 91 -33.21 -11.81 -26.15
N LYS A 92 -32.30 -12.79 -25.99
CA LYS A 92 -32.62 -14.20 -25.72
C LYS A 92 -33.00 -14.46 -24.26
N GLY A 93 -32.80 -13.50 -23.35
CA GLY A 93 -33.08 -13.63 -21.92
C GLY A 93 -31.97 -14.31 -21.10
N VAL A 94 -30.76 -14.43 -21.67
CA VAL A 94 -29.57 -14.94 -20.97
C VAL A 94 -29.28 -14.07 -19.74
N ARG A 95 -28.90 -14.69 -18.63
CA ARG A 95 -28.70 -14.02 -17.33
C ARG A 95 -27.24 -13.73 -17.00
N GLY A 96 -26.32 -14.58 -17.46
CA GLY A 96 -24.87 -14.35 -17.32
C GLY A 96 -24.12 -14.40 -18.66
N ALA A 97 -23.00 -13.70 -18.77
CA ALA A 97 -22.03 -13.92 -19.83
C ALA A 97 -20.58 -13.89 -19.34
N VAL A 98 -19.73 -14.71 -19.96
CA VAL A 98 -18.27 -14.75 -19.76
C VAL A 98 -17.61 -14.22 -21.02
N VAL A 99 -17.06 -13.01 -20.98
CA VAL A 99 -16.37 -12.39 -22.13
C VAL A 99 -14.88 -12.67 -22.03
N ILE A 100 -14.40 -13.64 -22.80
CA ILE A 100 -12.97 -13.98 -22.86
C ILE A 100 -12.20 -12.94 -23.68
N SER A 101 -12.84 -12.40 -24.72
CA SER A 101 -12.22 -11.50 -25.70
C SER A 101 -11.47 -10.32 -25.07
N ALA A 102 -10.20 -10.18 -25.42
CA ALA A 102 -9.40 -8.98 -25.20
C ALA A 102 -9.65 -7.92 -26.29
N GLY A 103 -9.02 -6.75 -26.18
CA GLY A 103 -9.18 -5.58 -27.05
C GLY A 103 -10.03 -4.47 -26.41
N PHE A 104 -9.91 -4.27 -25.10
CA PHE A 104 -10.67 -3.31 -24.29
C PHE A 104 -9.71 -2.31 -23.59
N ARG A 105 -9.97 -1.86 -22.35
CA ARG A 105 -9.21 -0.74 -21.77
C ARG A 105 -7.69 -0.95 -21.67
N GLU A 106 -7.24 -2.21 -21.70
CA GLU A 106 -5.86 -2.65 -21.60
C GLU A 106 -5.02 -2.33 -22.85
N THR A 107 -5.65 -2.04 -24.00
CA THR A 107 -4.91 -1.76 -25.25
C THR A 107 -4.57 -0.28 -25.41
N ASP A 108 -5.58 0.55 -25.67
CA ASP A 108 -5.44 1.91 -26.19
C ASP A 108 -6.71 2.75 -25.92
N ASP A 109 -6.76 3.98 -26.47
CA ASP A 109 -7.92 4.87 -26.28
C ASP A 109 -9.20 4.34 -26.92
N GLU A 110 -9.09 3.54 -27.98
CA GLU A 110 -10.24 2.96 -28.66
C GLU A 110 -10.78 1.74 -27.90
N GLY A 111 -9.91 0.90 -27.36
CA GLY A 111 -10.27 -0.14 -26.40
C GLY A 111 -10.90 0.42 -25.12
N ARG A 112 -10.40 1.55 -24.60
CA ARG A 112 -11.04 2.29 -23.49
C ARG A 112 -12.46 2.76 -23.83
N ARG A 113 -12.67 3.34 -25.02
CA ARG A 113 -14.02 3.74 -25.49
C ARG A 113 -14.96 2.56 -25.60
N ARG A 114 -14.49 1.45 -26.18
CA ARG A 114 -15.26 0.21 -26.32
C ARG A 114 -15.70 -0.37 -24.97
N GLU A 115 -14.82 -0.34 -23.96
CA GLU A 115 -15.21 -0.75 -22.61
C GLU A 115 -16.17 0.26 -21.96
N ALA A 116 -15.99 1.56 -22.17
CA ALA A 116 -16.92 2.58 -21.67
C ALA A 116 -18.33 2.44 -22.29
N GLU A 117 -18.42 2.12 -23.59
CA GLU A 117 -19.69 1.80 -24.27
C GLU A 117 -20.34 0.54 -23.69
N LEU A 118 -19.55 -0.54 -23.50
CA LEU A 118 -20.00 -1.78 -22.86
C LEU A 118 -20.56 -1.53 -21.45
N ARG A 119 -19.80 -0.82 -20.59
CA ARG A 119 -20.22 -0.39 -19.25
C ARG A 119 -21.50 0.44 -19.31
N ALA A 120 -21.57 1.41 -20.21
CA ALA A 120 -22.74 2.26 -20.36
C ALA A 120 -23.98 1.48 -20.78
N TRP A 121 -23.83 0.46 -21.64
CA TRP A 121 -24.92 -0.40 -22.08
C TRP A 121 -25.38 -1.38 -21.01
N LEU A 122 -24.47 -1.95 -20.19
CA LEU A 122 -24.81 -2.92 -19.14
C LEU A 122 -25.54 -2.31 -17.94
N ARG A 123 -25.30 -1.04 -17.60
CA ARG A 123 -25.92 -0.37 -16.44
C ARG A 123 -27.45 -0.53 -16.42
N GLY A 124 -27.97 -1.05 -15.31
CA GLY A 124 -29.41 -1.24 -15.08
C GLY A 124 -30.04 -2.43 -15.82
N ARG A 125 -29.26 -3.31 -16.45
CA ARG A 125 -29.76 -4.53 -17.12
C ARG A 125 -29.64 -5.78 -16.25
N PRO A 126 -30.50 -6.79 -16.45
CA PRO A 126 -30.45 -8.05 -15.69
C PRO A 126 -29.39 -9.05 -16.17
N LEU A 127 -28.70 -8.77 -17.29
CA LEU A 127 -27.59 -9.57 -17.81
C LEU A 127 -26.29 -9.15 -17.10
N ARG A 128 -25.67 -10.07 -16.34
CA ARG A 128 -24.38 -9.86 -15.69
C ARG A 128 -23.21 -10.35 -16.54
N VAL A 129 -22.04 -9.70 -16.47
CA VAL A 129 -20.88 -10.00 -17.32
C VAL A 129 -19.57 -10.13 -16.54
N LEU A 130 -18.93 -11.29 -16.65
CA LEU A 130 -17.54 -11.54 -16.25
C LEU A 130 -16.59 -11.16 -17.40
N GLY A 131 -15.45 -10.54 -17.09
CA GLY A 131 -14.52 -10.00 -18.08
C GLY A 131 -14.84 -8.54 -18.47
N PRO A 132 -14.49 -8.06 -19.68
CA PRO A 132 -13.81 -8.76 -20.77
C PRO A 132 -12.36 -9.14 -20.43
N ASN A 133 -11.62 -9.69 -21.39
CA ASN A 133 -10.19 -10.01 -21.21
C ASN A 133 -9.92 -10.93 -19.99
N CYS A 134 -10.73 -11.98 -19.83
CA CYS A 134 -10.62 -12.93 -18.72
C CYS A 134 -10.27 -14.34 -19.21
N LEU A 135 -9.74 -15.19 -18.33
CA LEU A 135 -9.56 -16.62 -18.64
C LEU A 135 -10.90 -17.37 -18.74
N GLY A 136 -11.91 -16.94 -17.97
CA GLY A 136 -13.21 -17.57 -17.84
C GLY A 136 -13.50 -18.06 -16.42
N TRP A 137 -14.29 -19.13 -16.31
CA TRP A 137 -14.89 -19.63 -15.08
C TRP A 137 -14.93 -21.16 -15.06
N ILE A 138 -14.62 -21.79 -13.92
CA ILE A 138 -14.69 -23.24 -13.73
C ILE A 138 -15.42 -23.55 -12.42
N ARG A 139 -16.39 -24.48 -12.45
CA ARG A 139 -17.07 -25.04 -11.27
C ARG A 139 -16.81 -26.55 -11.15
N PRO A 140 -15.92 -26.95 -10.22
CA PRO A 140 -15.68 -28.29 -9.69
C PRO A 140 -16.76 -29.34 -9.95
N SER A 141 -17.78 -29.26 -9.08
CA SER A 141 -18.91 -30.18 -8.92
C SER A 141 -19.74 -30.40 -10.18
N THR A 142 -20.05 -29.32 -10.91
CA THR A 142 -20.92 -29.37 -12.10
C THR A 142 -20.17 -29.70 -13.39
N ARG A 143 -18.83 -29.89 -13.33
CA ARG A 143 -17.95 -30.14 -14.49
C ARG A 143 -17.98 -29.03 -15.55
N LEU A 144 -18.37 -27.83 -15.12
CA LEU A 144 -18.47 -26.64 -15.96
C LEU A 144 -17.07 -26.02 -16.12
N ASN A 145 -16.48 -26.08 -17.31
CA ASN A 145 -15.22 -25.41 -17.64
C ASN A 145 -15.42 -24.45 -18.83
N LEU A 146 -15.53 -23.16 -18.52
CA LEU A 146 -15.77 -22.08 -19.49
C LEU A 146 -14.48 -21.33 -19.84
N THR A 147 -13.33 -21.98 -19.64
CA THR A 147 -12.01 -21.40 -19.94
C THR A 147 -11.41 -22.01 -21.18
N PHE A 148 -10.34 -21.39 -21.69
CA PHE A 148 -9.43 -21.98 -22.67
C PHE A 148 -8.17 -22.59 -22.01
N ALA A 149 -8.15 -22.76 -20.68
CA ALA A 149 -7.07 -23.46 -19.98
C ALA A 149 -7.20 -24.98 -20.16
N PRO A 150 -6.09 -25.73 -20.26
CA PRO A 150 -6.16 -27.19 -20.40
C PRO A 150 -6.54 -27.87 -19.07
N GLY A 151 -7.51 -28.79 -19.14
CA GLY A 151 -7.87 -29.69 -18.05
C GLY A 151 -8.92 -29.15 -17.08
N MET A 152 -9.44 -30.07 -16.26
CA MET A 152 -10.36 -29.80 -15.15
C MET A 152 -9.60 -30.04 -13.83
N PRO A 153 -9.67 -29.15 -12.83
CA PRO A 153 -9.13 -29.45 -11.51
C PRO A 153 -10.07 -30.37 -10.73
N LYS A 154 -9.59 -30.94 -9.63
CA LYS A 154 -10.43 -31.74 -8.72
C LYS A 154 -11.47 -30.85 -8.04
N PRO A 155 -12.69 -31.34 -7.75
CA PRO A 155 -13.58 -30.69 -6.79
C PRO A 155 -12.93 -30.61 -5.41
N GLY A 156 -13.16 -29.51 -4.70
CA GLY A 156 -12.69 -29.29 -3.34
C GLY A 156 -13.26 -27.98 -2.79
N PRO A 157 -12.75 -27.46 -1.65
CA PRO A 157 -13.38 -26.36 -0.93
C PRO A 157 -12.77 -24.98 -1.19
N ILE A 158 -11.75 -24.87 -2.05
CA ILE A 158 -11.07 -23.61 -2.35
C ILE A 158 -11.79 -22.87 -3.48
N ALA A 159 -12.24 -21.64 -3.21
CA ALA A 159 -12.64 -20.71 -4.25
C ALA A 159 -11.47 -19.80 -4.62
N PHE A 160 -10.94 -19.94 -5.83
CA PHE A 160 -9.87 -19.10 -6.34
C PHE A 160 -10.39 -18.03 -7.32
N VAL A 161 -10.02 -16.78 -7.07
CA VAL A 161 -10.37 -15.61 -7.88
C VAL A 161 -9.11 -14.86 -8.29
N SER A 162 -8.93 -14.57 -9.59
CA SER A 162 -7.75 -13.86 -10.10
C SER A 162 -8.08 -12.78 -11.11
N HIS A 163 -7.49 -11.59 -10.96
CA HIS A 163 -7.43 -10.62 -12.06
C HIS A 163 -6.60 -11.13 -13.25
N SER A 164 -5.46 -11.76 -12.98
CA SER A 164 -4.55 -12.22 -14.03
C SER A 164 -4.97 -13.61 -14.55
N GLY A 165 -5.44 -13.64 -15.79
CA GLY A 165 -5.76 -14.89 -16.49
C GLY A 165 -4.52 -15.76 -16.74
N ALA A 166 -3.39 -15.17 -17.11
CA ALA A 166 -2.14 -15.90 -17.35
C ALA A 166 -1.59 -16.56 -16.08
N LEU A 167 -1.65 -15.86 -14.93
CA LEU A 167 -1.33 -16.46 -13.64
C LEU A 167 -2.32 -17.59 -13.30
N ALA A 168 -3.61 -17.40 -13.55
CA ALA A 168 -4.63 -18.41 -13.30
C ALA A 168 -4.38 -19.69 -14.13
N VAL A 169 -3.94 -19.61 -15.39
CA VAL A 169 -3.53 -20.81 -16.15
C VAL A 169 -2.38 -21.55 -15.47
N ALA A 170 -1.33 -20.82 -15.06
CA ALA A 170 -0.16 -21.43 -14.41
C ALA A 170 -0.48 -22.06 -13.04
N ILE A 171 -1.36 -21.42 -12.26
CA ILE A 171 -1.88 -21.98 -10.99
C ILE A 171 -2.71 -23.24 -11.25
N LEU A 172 -3.59 -23.24 -12.25
CA LEU A 172 -4.45 -24.39 -12.55
C LEU A 172 -3.64 -25.64 -12.90
N ASP A 173 -2.56 -25.47 -13.66
CA ASP A 173 -1.64 -26.54 -14.03
C ASP A 173 -0.88 -27.08 -12.80
N TRP A 174 -0.23 -26.19 -12.05
CA TRP A 174 0.51 -26.52 -10.82
C TRP A 174 -0.38 -27.17 -9.74
N ALA A 175 -1.61 -26.70 -9.58
CA ALA A 175 -2.53 -27.19 -8.56
C ALA A 175 -3.01 -28.62 -8.84
N ARG A 176 -3.06 -29.05 -10.11
CA ARG A 176 -3.38 -30.43 -10.50
C ARG A 176 -2.29 -31.41 -10.06
N ASP A 177 -1.02 -31.05 -10.25
CA ASP A 177 0.14 -31.80 -9.76
C ASP A 177 0.18 -31.86 -8.22
N ARG A 178 -0.27 -30.80 -7.54
CA ARG A 178 -0.44 -30.74 -6.08
C ARG A 178 -1.73 -31.38 -5.56
N HIS A 179 -2.59 -31.88 -6.44
CA HIS A 179 -3.88 -32.48 -6.12
C HIS A 179 -4.89 -31.57 -5.37
N MET A 180 -4.68 -30.25 -5.35
CA MET A 180 -5.56 -29.29 -4.68
C MET A 180 -6.94 -29.25 -5.33
N GLY A 181 -7.99 -29.14 -4.51
CA GLY A 181 -9.37 -29.15 -4.95
C GLY A 181 -10.02 -27.75 -4.91
N PHE A 182 -10.80 -27.42 -5.94
CA PHE A 182 -11.49 -26.13 -6.04
C PHE A 182 -13.01 -26.27 -6.09
N SER A 183 -13.70 -25.37 -5.39
CA SER A 183 -15.15 -25.15 -5.48
C SER A 183 -15.46 -24.13 -6.58
N LEU A 184 -14.53 -23.21 -6.84
CA LEU A 184 -14.62 -22.21 -7.90
C LEU A 184 -13.21 -21.86 -8.37
N PHE A 185 -13.04 -21.69 -9.69
CA PHE A 185 -11.82 -21.13 -10.26
C PHE A 185 -12.20 -20.07 -11.31
N ALA A 186 -12.06 -18.80 -10.96
CA ALA A 186 -12.57 -17.68 -11.75
C ALA A 186 -11.50 -16.63 -12.08
N SER A 187 -11.56 -16.10 -13.30
CA SER A 187 -10.77 -14.95 -13.72
C SER A 187 -11.66 -13.75 -13.98
N LEU A 188 -11.35 -12.63 -13.32
CA LEU A 188 -12.09 -11.37 -13.39
C LEU A 188 -11.80 -10.57 -14.67
N GLY A 189 -10.55 -10.67 -15.17
CA GLY A 189 -10.09 -9.87 -16.30
C GLY A 189 -10.23 -8.37 -16.03
N ASN A 190 -10.90 -7.66 -16.95
CA ASN A 190 -11.12 -6.23 -16.84
C ASN A 190 -12.28 -5.81 -15.92
N GLN A 191 -13.21 -6.69 -15.53
CA GLN A 191 -14.34 -6.30 -14.66
C GLN A 191 -15.17 -5.13 -15.24
N ALA A 192 -15.71 -5.29 -16.46
CA ALA A 192 -16.60 -4.30 -17.06
C ALA A 192 -17.93 -4.19 -16.31
N ASP A 193 -18.39 -5.28 -15.70
CA ASP A 193 -19.59 -5.30 -14.85
C ASP A 193 -19.26 -5.99 -13.53
N LEU A 194 -19.07 -7.32 -13.53
CA LEU A 194 -18.71 -8.04 -12.32
C LEU A 194 -17.31 -7.69 -11.82
N ASP A 195 -17.23 -7.23 -10.58
CA ASP A 195 -15.98 -6.89 -9.89
C ASP A 195 -15.59 -7.89 -8.80
N GLU A 196 -14.46 -7.64 -8.14
CA GLU A 196 -13.96 -8.49 -7.05
C GLU A 196 -14.81 -8.43 -5.78
N THR A 197 -15.58 -7.36 -5.59
CA THR A 197 -16.40 -7.11 -4.39
C THR A 197 -17.70 -7.90 -4.47
N GLU A 198 -18.37 -7.91 -5.62
CA GLU A 198 -19.56 -8.73 -5.86
C GLU A 198 -19.24 -10.23 -5.83
N LEU A 199 -18.14 -10.64 -6.46
CA LEU A 199 -17.75 -12.05 -6.50
C LEU A 199 -17.34 -12.56 -5.11
N LEU A 200 -16.67 -11.74 -4.30
CA LEU A 200 -16.32 -12.08 -2.92
C LEU A 200 -17.54 -12.37 -2.05
N ARG A 201 -18.62 -11.58 -2.19
CA ARG A 201 -19.89 -11.83 -1.48
C ARG A 201 -20.55 -13.14 -1.92
N ALA A 202 -20.68 -13.37 -3.23
CA ALA A 202 -21.30 -14.59 -3.73
C ALA A 202 -20.54 -15.86 -3.30
N VAL A 203 -19.21 -15.82 -3.28
CA VAL A 203 -18.37 -16.93 -2.79
C VAL A 203 -18.46 -17.09 -1.26
N ALA A 204 -18.65 -16.00 -0.52
CA ALA A 204 -18.90 -16.07 0.92
C ALA A 204 -20.22 -16.82 1.24
N GLU A 205 -21.22 -16.76 0.36
CA GLU A 205 -22.49 -17.48 0.51
C GLU A 205 -22.46 -18.92 -0.06
N ASP A 206 -21.62 -19.21 -1.07
CA ASP A 206 -21.54 -20.53 -1.73
C ASP A 206 -21.17 -21.68 -0.77
N ALA A 207 -22.09 -22.64 -0.58
CA ALA A 207 -21.92 -23.74 0.37
C ALA A 207 -20.77 -24.72 0.05
N GLU A 208 -20.34 -24.82 -1.21
CA GLU A 208 -19.17 -25.66 -1.58
C GLU A 208 -17.84 -25.02 -1.17
N SER A 209 -17.80 -23.68 -1.08
CA SER A 209 -16.60 -22.93 -0.77
C SER A 209 -16.40 -22.83 0.75
N ARG A 210 -15.29 -23.35 1.28
CA ARG A 210 -14.87 -23.15 2.69
C ARG A 210 -13.71 -22.18 2.84
N VAL A 211 -12.88 -21.99 1.81
CA VAL A 211 -11.72 -21.08 1.83
C VAL A 211 -11.75 -20.19 0.59
N ILE A 212 -11.61 -18.88 0.76
CA ILE A 212 -11.58 -17.92 -0.34
C ILE A 212 -10.14 -17.45 -0.57
N VAL A 213 -9.66 -17.57 -1.80
CA VAL A 213 -8.28 -17.26 -2.19
C VAL A 213 -8.30 -16.27 -3.36
N ALA A 214 -7.76 -15.06 -3.19
CA ALA A 214 -7.81 -14.04 -4.24
C ALA A 214 -6.44 -13.45 -4.62
N TYR A 215 -6.17 -13.39 -5.92
CA TYR A 215 -5.08 -12.62 -6.52
C TYR A 215 -5.61 -11.27 -7.06
N LEU A 216 -5.23 -10.18 -6.40
CA LEU A 216 -5.75 -8.84 -6.66
C LEU A 216 -4.68 -7.91 -7.23
N GLU A 217 -4.98 -7.27 -8.37
CA GLU A 217 -4.11 -6.24 -8.97
C GLU A 217 -4.56 -4.84 -8.55
N GLY A 218 -5.87 -4.62 -8.45
CA GLY A 218 -6.51 -3.46 -7.85
C GLY A 218 -7.79 -3.86 -7.12
N VAL A 219 -8.60 -2.87 -6.76
CA VAL A 219 -10.01 -3.01 -6.33
C VAL A 219 -10.81 -1.89 -6.99
N ALA A 220 -12.08 -2.10 -7.32
CA ALA A 220 -12.90 -1.10 -7.99
C ALA A 220 -13.28 0.04 -7.03
N ASP A 221 -13.88 -0.33 -5.88
CA ASP A 221 -14.22 0.56 -4.76
C ASP A 221 -13.61 -0.03 -3.48
N GLY A 222 -12.63 0.66 -2.89
CA GLY A 222 -11.93 0.17 -1.70
C GLY A 222 -12.78 0.18 -0.43
N ARG A 223 -13.85 0.99 -0.37
CA ARG A 223 -14.80 1.00 0.75
C ARG A 223 -15.79 -0.15 0.64
N ALA A 224 -16.38 -0.35 -0.53
CA ALA A 224 -17.28 -1.48 -0.78
C ALA A 224 -16.53 -2.81 -0.62
N PHE A 225 -15.30 -2.91 -1.15
CA PHE A 225 -14.42 -4.07 -0.99
C PHE A 225 -14.11 -4.35 0.49
N ALA A 226 -13.76 -3.33 1.28
CA ALA A 226 -13.46 -3.53 2.70
C ALA A 226 -14.67 -4.00 3.53
N ALA A 227 -15.89 -3.59 3.14
CA ALA A 227 -17.13 -4.09 3.74
C ALA A 227 -17.38 -5.57 3.36
N ALA A 228 -17.39 -5.88 2.05
CA ALA A 228 -17.55 -7.24 1.54
C ALA A 228 -16.49 -8.21 2.09
N LEU A 229 -15.26 -7.74 2.29
CA LEU A 229 -14.19 -8.54 2.86
C LEU A 229 -14.41 -8.85 4.33
N ARG A 230 -15.02 -7.94 5.10
CA ARG A 230 -15.40 -8.18 6.50
C ARG A 230 -16.56 -9.16 6.60
N GLU A 231 -17.58 -8.98 5.76
CA GLU A 231 -18.73 -9.89 5.62
C GLU A 231 -18.23 -11.31 5.29
N ALA A 232 -17.34 -11.44 4.31
CA ALA A 232 -16.77 -12.73 3.90
C ALA A 232 -15.87 -13.37 4.97
N ALA A 233 -14.96 -12.60 5.59
CA ALA A 233 -14.03 -13.11 6.59
C ALA A 233 -14.72 -13.59 7.89
N ALA A 234 -15.87 -12.97 8.24
CA ALA A 234 -16.70 -13.41 9.36
C ALA A 234 -17.35 -14.78 9.12
N LEU A 235 -17.54 -15.19 7.86
CA LEU A 235 -18.12 -16.49 7.49
C LEU A 235 -17.05 -17.55 7.20
N LYS A 236 -15.96 -17.18 6.49
CA LYS A 236 -14.98 -18.11 5.92
C LYS A 236 -13.57 -17.52 5.94
N PRO A 237 -12.50 -18.33 6.08
CA PRO A 237 -11.14 -17.86 5.87
C PRO A 237 -10.97 -17.22 4.47
N VAL A 238 -10.53 -15.96 4.45
CA VAL A 238 -10.16 -15.25 3.22
C VAL A 238 -8.67 -14.97 3.22
N ILE A 239 -7.96 -15.49 2.22
CA ILE A 239 -6.54 -15.26 1.97
C ILE A 239 -6.40 -14.50 0.66
N LEU A 240 -5.56 -13.47 0.63
CA LEU A 240 -5.35 -12.70 -0.59
C LEU A 240 -3.94 -12.18 -0.79
N LEU A 241 -3.52 -12.19 -2.06
CA LEU A 241 -2.26 -11.64 -2.52
C LEU A 241 -2.54 -10.38 -3.34
N LYS A 242 -1.93 -9.28 -2.94
CA LYS A 242 -2.00 -8.00 -3.66
C LYS A 242 -0.74 -7.80 -4.48
N ALA A 243 -0.89 -7.77 -5.80
CA ALA A 243 0.17 -7.38 -6.71
C ALA A 243 0.43 -5.86 -6.66
N GLY A 244 1.59 -5.44 -7.16
CA GLY A 244 1.92 -4.02 -7.28
C GLY A 244 2.23 -3.29 -5.96
N ARG A 245 2.74 -4.00 -4.95
CA ARG A 245 2.98 -3.48 -3.58
C ARG A 245 3.98 -2.32 -3.48
N THR A 246 4.93 -2.27 -4.41
CA THR A 246 5.96 -1.22 -4.48
C THR A 246 5.56 -0.13 -5.46
N THR A 247 6.19 1.05 -5.39
CA THR A 247 5.95 2.13 -6.35
C THR A 247 6.27 1.71 -7.80
N GLU A 248 7.22 0.81 -7.99
CA GLU A 248 7.57 0.18 -9.27
C GLU A 248 6.49 -0.82 -9.71
N GLY A 249 6.07 -1.72 -8.81
CA GLY A 249 5.04 -2.72 -9.10
C GLY A 249 3.67 -2.09 -9.39
N ALA A 250 3.27 -1.09 -8.62
CA ALA A 250 2.04 -0.32 -8.83
C ALA A 250 2.00 0.32 -10.23
N ARG A 251 3.15 0.79 -10.73
CA ARG A 251 3.26 1.32 -12.09
C ARG A 251 3.17 0.22 -13.14
N ALA A 252 3.80 -0.93 -12.93
CA ALA A 252 3.69 -2.07 -13.83
C ALA A 252 2.23 -2.53 -13.97
N VAL A 253 1.51 -2.70 -12.84
CA VAL A 253 0.07 -3.01 -12.82
C VAL A 253 -0.75 -1.93 -13.52
N SER A 254 -0.49 -0.65 -13.24
CA SER A 254 -1.23 0.46 -13.85
C SER A 254 -1.02 0.56 -15.37
N SER A 255 0.20 0.30 -15.85
CA SER A 255 0.49 0.22 -17.29
C SER A 255 -0.05 -1.06 -17.96
N HIS A 256 -0.29 -2.13 -17.19
CA HIS A 256 -0.85 -3.40 -17.68
C HIS A 256 -2.39 -3.38 -17.76
N THR A 257 -3.06 -2.75 -16.78
CA THR A 257 -4.53 -2.82 -16.60
C THR A 257 -5.27 -1.51 -16.90
N GLY A 258 -4.54 -0.40 -17.05
CA GLY A 258 -5.11 0.95 -17.13
C GLY A 258 -5.69 1.50 -15.82
N ALA A 259 -5.69 0.71 -14.74
CA ALA A 259 -6.27 1.10 -13.45
C ALA A 259 -5.31 1.95 -12.60
N LEU A 260 -5.87 2.76 -11.70
CA LEU A 260 -5.09 3.46 -10.68
C LEU A 260 -4.87 2.54 -9.47
N ALA A 261 -3.61 2.34 -9.07
CA ALA A 261 -3.29 1.64 -7.83
C ALA A 261 -3.35 2.61 -6.64
N GLY A 262 -4.21 2.33 -5.65
CA GLY A 262 -4.20 3.02 -4.35
C GLY A 262 -2.96 2.69 -3.51
N ALA A 263 -2.86 3.30 -2.33
CA ALA A 263 -1.72 3.08 -1.45
C ALA A 263 -1.72 1.66 -0.88
N ASP A 264 -0.59 0.94 -0.96
CA ASP A 264 -0.49 -0.45 -0.46
C ASP A 264 -0.82 -0.56 1.03
N ALA A 265 -0.42 0.45 1.82
CA ALA A 265 -0.72 0.53 3.25
C ALA A 265 -2.23 0.75 3.54
N ALA A 266 -2.99 1.31 2.61
CA ALA A 266 -4.45 1.43 2.73
C ALA A 266 -5.13 0.09 2.51
N PHE A 267 -4.69 -0.65 1.48
CA PHE A 267 -5.12 -2.02 1.22
C PHE A 267 -4.77 -2.96 2.40
N ASP A 268 -3.57 -2.85 2.95
CA ASP A 268 -3.14 -3.65 4.11
C ASP A 268 -4.00 -3.40 5.35
N ALA A 269 -4.28 -2.12 5.65
CA ALA A 269 -5.16 -1.71 6.73
C ALA A 269 -6.59 -2.24 6.53
N ALA A 270 -7.13 -2.16 5.29
CA ALA A 270 -8.44 -2.69 4.94
C ALA A 270 -8.54 -4.21 5.18
N VAL A 271 -7.56 -4.97 4.67
CA VAL A 271 -7.49 -6.43 4.85
C VAL A 271 -7.41 -6.82 6.33
N ARG A 272 -6.54 -6.14 7.08
CA ARG A 272 -6.32 -6.41 8.50
C ARG A 272 -7.58 -6.13 9.35
N GLN A 273 -8.25 -5.01 9.11
CA GLN A 273 -9.49 -4.61 9.80
C GLN A 273 -10.73 -5.37 9.33
N ALA A 274 -10.67 -6.03 8.18
CA ALA A 274 -11.71 -6.94 7.71
C ALA A 274 -11.59 -8.35 8.31
N GLY A 275 -10.42 -8.72 8.84
CA GLY A 275 -10.16 -10.06 9.38
C GLY A 275 -9.61 -11.07 8.36
N ALA A 276 -9.44 -10.67 7.10
CA ALA A 276 -8.79 -11.51 6.08
C ALA A 276 -7.26 -11.55 6.27
N VAL A 277 -6.58 -12.55 5.70
CA VAL A 277 -5.12 -12.71 5.77
C VAL A 277 -4.45 -12.34 4.44
N ARG A 278 -3.29 -11.67 4.52
CA ARG A 278 -2.53 -11.21 3.36
C ARG A 278 -1.26 -12.02 3.15
N ALA A 279 -1.20 -12.77 2.05
CA ALA A 279 0.02 -13.45 1.61
C ALA A 279 0.98 -12.47 0.91
N GLN A 280 2.29 -12.65 1.12
CA GLN A 280 3.34 -11.83 0.49
C GLN A 280 3.88 -12.45 -0.82
N THR A 281 3.74 -13.77 -0.97
CA THR A 281 4.14 -14.57 -2.12
C THR A 281 3.05 -15.54 -2.57
N ILE A 282 3.11 -16.00 -3.82
CA ILE A 282 2.19 -17.01 -4.36
C ILE A 282 2.35 -18.34 -3.60
N GLU A 283 3.57 -18.66 -3.17
CA GLU A 283 3.84 -19.84 -2.36
C GLU A 283 3.12 -19.77 -1.01
N GLU A 284 3.25 -18.68 -0.24
CA GLU A 284 2.47 -18.47 1.00
C GLU A 284 0.95 -18.53 0.77
N LEU A 285 0.46 -17.97 -0.35
CA LEU A 285 -0.96 -17.93 -0.67
C LEU A 285 -1.56 -19.34 -0.77
N PHE A 286 -0.88 -20.24 -1.49
CA PHE A 286 -1.38 -21.61 -1.70
C PHE A 286 -0.92 -22.59 -0.61
N ASP A 287 0.25 -22.43 0.01
CA ASP A 287 0.68 -23.23 1.16
C ASP A 287 -0.32 -23.06 2.33
N LEU A 288 -0.85 -21.85 2.56
CA LEU A 288 -1.89 -21.59 3.56
C LEU A 288 -3.29 -22.05 3.10
N ALA A 289 -3.63 -21.89 1.82
CA ALA A 289 -4.92 -22.36 1.30
C ALA A 289 -5.05 -23.88 1.41
N HIS A 290 -3.99 -24.61 1.07
CA HIS A 290 -3.87 -26.06 1.18
C HIS A 290 -4.02 -26.55 2.63
N ALA A 291 -3.45 -25.83 3.59
CA ALA A 291 -3.64 -26.12 5.00
C ALA A 291 -5.10 -25.94 5.45
N LEU A 292 -5.75 -24.84 5.04
CA LEU A 292 -7.14 -24.54 5.43
C LEU A 292 -8.19 -25.38 4.67
N GLU A 293 -7.84 -25.93 3.50
CA GLU A 293 -8.64 -26.94 2.79
C GLU A 293 -8.78 -28.21 3.65
N SER A 294 -7.67 -28.67 4.21
CA SER A 294 -7.53 -30.00 4.83
C SER A 294 -7.63 -30.01 6.37
N GLN A 295 -7.36 -28.90 7.05
CA GLN A 295 -7.26 -28.83 8.52
C GLN A 295 -8.24 -27.82 9.15
N PRO A 296 -8.68 -28.04 10.41
CA PRO A 296 -9.51 -27.08 11.14
C PRO A 296 -8.75 -25.78 11.46
N VAL A 297 -9.48 -24.68 11.66
CA VAL A 297 -8.87 -23.41 12.08
C VAL A 297 -8.42 -23.52 13.55
N PRO A 298 -7.15 -23.23 13.89
CA PRO A 298 -6.62 -23.33 15.24
C PRO A 298 -7.26 -22.33 16.20
N ARG A 299 -7.25 -22.68 17.49
CA ARG A 299 -7.76 -21.83 18.57
C ARG A 299 -6.75 -20.82 19.10
N GLY A 300 -5.46 -20.96 18.79
CA GLY A 300 -4.38 -20.12 19.31
C GLY A 300 -3.04 -20.38 18.63
N ARG A 301 -1.94 -20.03 19.32
CA ARG A 301 -0.57 -20.02 18.77
C ARG A 301 0.34 -21.09 19.37
N ARG A 302 -0.14 -21.91 20.31
CA ARG A 302 0.68 -22.89 21.04
C ARG A 302 1.00 -24.10 20.16
N LEU A 303 2.25 -24.21 19.73
CA LEU A 303 2.73 -25.23 18.82
C LEU A 303 3.44 -26.36 19.59
N LEU A 304 3.00 -27.60 19.35
CA LEU A 304 3.78 -28.79 19.65
C LEU A 304 4.57 -29.24 18.41
N ILE A 305 5.81 -29.66 18.61
CA ILE A 305 6.68 -30.18 17.55
C ILE A 305 7.08 -31.61 17.92
N VAL A 306 6.86 -32.56 17.00
CA VAL A 306 7.32 -33.96 17.10
C VAL A 306 8.30 -34.22 15.97
N THR A 307 9.46 -34.82 16.26
CA THR A 307 10.51 -35.07 15.25
C THR A 307 11.20 -36.41 15.47
N ASN A 308 11.71 -37.04 14.40
CA ASN A 308 12.74 -38.09 14.52
C ASN A 308 14.17 -37.55 14.34
N GLY A 309 14.35 -36.23 14.26
CA GLY A 309 15.67 -35.61 14.15
C GLY A 309 15.71 -34.23 14.81
N GLY A 310 16.44 -34.12 15.92
CA GLY A 310 16.56 -32.89 16.69
C GLY A 310 17.03 -31.67 15.90
N GLY A 311 17.85 -31.84 14.85
CA GLY A 311 18.24 -30.76 13.94
C GLY A 311 17.05 -30.10 13.23
N LEU A 312 16.06 -30.87 12.79
CA LEU A 312 14.82 -30.34 12.23
C LEU A 312 13.97 -29.67 13.32
N GLY A 313 13.97 -30.23 14.54
CA GLY A 313 13.28 -29.64 15.69
C GLY A 313 13.81 -28.24 16.04
N ILE A 314 15.12 -28.03 15.97
CA ILE A 314 15.76 -26.73 16.19
C ILE A 314 15.30 -25.72 15.12
N VAL A 315 15.46 -26.05 13.84
CA VAL A 315 15.05 -25.18 12.72
C VAL A 315 13.55 -24.83 12.79
N ALA A 316 12.71 -25.82 13.11
CA ALA A 316 11.28 -25.60 13.29
C ALA A 316 10.97 -24.70 14.49
N THR A 317 11.73 -24.80 15.58
CA THR A 317 11.56 -23.96 16.77
C THR A 317 11.93 -22.51 16.47
N ASP A 318 13.07 -22.28 15.82
CA ASP A 318 13.51 -20.93 15.43
C ASP A 318 12.48 -20.28 14.49
N ALA A 319 12.08 -20.98 13.42
CA ALA A 319 11.04 -20.52 12.50
C ALA A 319 9.70 -20.25 13.21
N ALA A 320 9.31 -21.11 14.17
CA ALA A 320 8.07 -20.94 14.92
C ALA A 320 8.11 -19.66 15.77
N ARG A 321 9.23 -19.39 16.45
CA ARG A 321 9.41 -18.16 17.23
C ARG A 321 9.46 -16.91 16.36
N GLU A 322 10.10 -16.96 15.19
CA GLU A 322 10.11 -15.85 14.22
C GLU A 322 8.72 -15.58 13.62
N ALA A 323 7.93 -16.62 13.37
CA ALA A 323 6.52 -16.52 12.94
C ALA A 323 5.54 -16.15 14.07
N GLY A 324 6.05 -15.94 15.30
CA GLY A 324 5.27 -15.57 16.47
C GLY A 324 4.41 -16.70 17.05
N LEU A 325 4.71 -17.97 16.75
CA LEU A 325 4.12 -19.11 17.45
C LEU A 325 4.80 -19.36 18.80
N GLU A 326 4.09 -20.06 19.69
CA GLU A 326 4.50 -20.32 21.06
C GLU A 326 4.93 -21.79 21.23
N VAL A 327 6.24 -22.02 21.29
CA VAL A 327 6.81 -23.34 21.60
C VAL A 327 7.02 -23.43 23.12
N LEU A 328 5.96 -23.82 23.83
CA LEU A 328 5.95 -23.86 25.31
C LEU A 328 6.46 -25.22 25.83
N PRO A 329 7.08 -25.28 27.03
CA PRO A 329 7.48 -26.55 27.65
C PRO A 329 6.28 -27.48 27.91
N LEU A 330 6.47 -28.79 27.72
CA LEU A 330 5.44 -29.78 28.02
C LEU A 330 5.12 -29.88 29.51
N ASP A 331 3.82 -29.96 29.81
CA ASP A 331 3.29 -30.25 31.14
C ASP A 331 3.88 -31.53 31.73
N THR A 332 4.13 -31.55 33.04
CA THR A 332 4.72 -32.69 33.76
C THR A 332 3.92 -33.98 33.55
N ALA A 333 2.58 -33.89 33.50
CA ALA A 333 1.71 -35.03 33.24
C ALA A 333 1.90 -35.63 31.84
N VAL A 334 1.93 -34.79 30.79
CA VAL A 334 2.19 -35.23 29.40
C VAL A 334 3.58 -35.86 29.31
N ARG A 335 4.59 -35.21 29.89
CA ARG A 335 5.98 -35.70 29.91
C ARG A 335 6.13 -37.06 30.57
N ASN A 336 5.38 -37.31 31.66
CA ASN A 336 5.39 -38.60 32.35
C ASN A 336 4.71 -39.70 31.51
N ARG A 337 3.61 -39.39 30.80
CA ARG A 337 2.97 -40.34 29.86
C ARG A 337 3.91 -40.69 28.71
N LEU A 338 4.59 -39.69 28.12
CA LEU A 338 5.59 -39.94 27.06
C LEU A 338 6.74 -40.84 27.56
N ARG A 339 7.26 -40.62 28.78
CA ARG A 339 8.33 -41.45 29.34
C ARG A 339 7.95 -42.93 29.50
N ALA A 340 6.67 -43.24 29.66
CA ALA A 340 6.19 -44.62 29.76
C ALA A 340 6.11 -45.36 28.41
N VAL A 341 6.09 -44.63 27.27
CA VAL A 341 5.90 -45.21 25.92
C VAL A 341 7.06 -44.96 24.95
N LEU A 342 8.01 -44.09 25.32
CA LEU A 342 9.20 -43.74 24.53
C LEU A 342 10.50 -44.25 25.18
N PRO A 343 11.54 -44.55 24.39
CA PRO A 343 12.82 -45.01 24.92
C PRO A 343 13.52 -43.92 25.76
N PRO A 344 14.40 -44.29 26.72
CA PRO A 344 15.06 -43.34 27.63
C PRO A 344 15.87 -42.23 26.94
N MET A 345 16.31 -42.46 25.71
CA MET A 345 17.11 -41.54 24.89
C MET A 345 16.25 -40.48 24.17
N ALA A 346 14.92 -40.60 24.19
CA ALA A 346 14.01 -39.63 23.57
C ALA A 346 14.03 -38.30 24.33
N SER A 347 14.03 -37.17 23.61
CA SER A 347 13.88 -35.85 24.24
C SER A 347 12.41 -35.59 24.52
N LEU A 348 12.05 -35.47 25.80
CA LEU A 348 10.67 -35.21 26.24
C LEU A 348 10.41 -33.71 26.48
N GLY A 349 11.04 -32.87 25.67
CA GLY A 349 10.82 -31.42 25.63
C GLY A 349 9.71 -31.04 24.66
N ASN A 350 9.70 -29.76 24.24
CA ASN A 350 9.04 -29.31 23.02
C ASN A 350 10.12 -28.59 22.20
N PRO A 351 10.64 -29.16 21.11
CA PRO A 351 10.19 -30.39 20.44
C PRO A 351 10.35 -31.70 21.24
N VAL A 352 9.49 -32.67 20.94
CA VAL A 352 9.65 -34.08 21.30
C VAL A 352 10.51 -34.77 20.24
N ASP A 353 11.69 -35.27 20.61
CA ASP A 353 12.57 -36.02 19.71
C ASP A 353 12.43 -37.53 19.96
N LEU A 354 11.93 -38.24 18.96
CA LEU A 354 11.66 -39.68 18.94
C LEU A 354 12.91 -40.51 18.61
N VAL A 355 14.06 -39.88 18.35
CA VAL A 355 15.33 -40.48 17.88
C VAL A 355 15.24 -40.94 16.42
N GLY A 356 16.38 -40.94 15.71
CA GLY A 356 16.48 -41.18 14.25
C GLY A 356 15.83 -42.46 13.74
N ASP A 357 15.88 -43.53 14.54
CA ASP A 357 15.32 -44.85 14.25
C ASP A 357 13.81 -44.97 14.55
N ALA A 358 13.10 -43.86 14.80
CA ALA A 358 11.67 -43.87 15.08
C ALA A 358 10.86 -44.54 13.97
N ASP A 359 10.10 -45.56 14.37
CA ASP A 359 9.20 -46.35 13.54
C ASP A 359 7.75 -45.86 13.65
N ALA A 360 6.86 -46.50 12.90
CA ALA A 360 5.43 -46.16 12.88
C ALA A 360 4.80 -46.24 14.28
N ALA A 361 5.16 -47.25 15.09
CA ALA A 361 4.65 -47.43 16.45
C ALA A 361 5.10 -46.29 17.38
N ARG A 362 6.37 -45.89 17.33
CA ARG A 362 6.90 -44.79 18.15
C ARG A 362 6.26 -43.43 17.82
N PHE A 363 5.99 -43.17 16.54
CA PHE A 363 5.20 -42.01 16.13
C PHE A 363 3.76 -42.10 16.66
N SER A 364 3.08 -43.24 16.49
CA SER A 364 1.71 -43.42 17.01
C SER A 364 1.61 -43.19 18.51
N HIS A 365 2.41 -43.89 19.32
CA HIS A 365 2.37 -43.77 20.78
C HIS A 365 2.67 -42.33 21.28
N ALA A 366 3.56 -41.60 20.60
CA ALA A 366 3.80 -40.19 20.93
C ALA A 366 2.58 -39.33 20.60
N LEU A 367 1.96 -39.53 19.44
CA LEU A 367 0.81 -38.77 18.97
C LEU A 367 -0.46 -39.06 19.77
N ASP A 368 -0.69 -40.29 20.22
CA ASP A 368 -1.79 -40.64 21.12
C ASP A 368 -1.73 -39.84 22.44
N VAL A 369 -0.51 -39.62 22.96
CA VAL A 369 -0.28 -38.85 24.20
C VAL A 369 -0.38 -37.33 23.99
N LEU A 370 0.02 -36.84 22.81
CA LEU A 370 0.14 -35.41 22.47
C LEU A 370 -1.12 -34.83 21.83
N GLY A 371 -1.86 -35.59 21.01
CA GLY A 371 -3.14 -35.17 20.43
C GLY A 371 -4.21 -34.89 21.50
N ALA A 372 -4.07 -35.51 22.67
CA ALA A 372 -4.89 -35.28 23.85
C ALA A 372 -4.28 -34.26 24.85
N ALA A 373 -3.30 -33.45 24.46
CA ALA A 373 -2.68 -32.43 25.33
C ALA A 373 -3.47 -31.10 25.33
N PRO A 374 -4.06 -30.65 26.46
CA PRO A 374 -4.83 -29.39 26.51
C PRO A 374 -4.00 -28.11 26.25
N SER A 375 -2.68 -28.24 26.35
CA SER A 375 -1.70 -27.18 26.18
C SER A 375 -1.37 -26.83 24.71
N ALA A 376 -1.90 -27.59 23.74
CA ALA A 376 -1.64 -27.40 22.31
C ALA A 376 -2.80 -26.72 21.57
N ASP A 377 -2.47 -25.85 20.61
CA ASP A 377 -3.42 -25.31 19.60
C ASP A 377 -3.09 -25.78 18.18
N LEU A 378 -1.85 -26.25 17.96
CA LEU A 378 -1.27 -26.65 16.68
C LEU A 378 -0.28 -27.81 16.89
N LEU A 379 -0.13 -28.68 15.90
CA LEU A 379 0.88 -29.74 15.86
C LEU A 379 1.70 -29.71 14.56
N LEU A 380 3.03 -29.82 14.70
CA LEU A 380 3.96 -29.98 13.59
C LEU A 380 4.69 -31.33 13.72
N ILE A 381 4.61 -32.16 12.68
CA ILE A 381 5.25 -33.47 12.62
C ILE A 381 6.40 -33.46 11.62
N LEU A 382 7.61 -33.76 12.08
CA LEU A 382 8.84 -33.70 11.30
C LEU A 382 9.39 -35.11 11.11
N LEU A 383 9.71 -35.46 9.87
CA LEU A 383 10.38 -36.71 9.53
C LEU A 383 11.56 -36.45 8.60
N THR A 384 12.69 -37.08 8.88
CA THR A 384 13.78 -37.25 7.92
C THR A 384 14.07 -38.73 7.71
N ALA A 385 14.46 -39.09 6.48
CA ALA A 385 14.78 -40.48 6.15
C ALA A 385 16.15 -40.90 6.70
N GLN A 386 16.14 -41.84 7.65
CA GLN A 386 17.31 -42.64 8.00
C GLN A 386 17.34 -43.93 7.16
N ALA A 387 18.40 -44.73 7.32
CA ALA A 387 18.63 -45.94 6.52
C ALA A 387 17.50 -46.99 6.62
N ALA A 388 16.80 -47.04 7.77
CA ALA A 388 15.72 -48.00 8.06
C ALA A 388 14.30 -47.37 8.08
N THR A 389 14.14 -46.10 7.70
CA THR A 389 12.85 -45.39 7.84
C THR A 389 11.87 -45.78 6.74
N ASP A 390 10.83 -46.56 7.09
CA ASP A 390 9.62 -46.68 6.26
C ASP A 390 8.76 -45.40 6.39
N SER A 391 9.02 -44.43 5.51
CA SER A 391 8.28 -43.18 5.46
C SER A 391 6.78 -43.38 5.16
N THR A 392 6.39 -44.47 4.49
CA THR A 392 4.99 -44.72 4.09
C THR A 392 4.20 -45.37 5.23
N GLY A 393 4.79 -46.36 5.91
CA GLY A 393 4.22 -46.95 7.12
C GLY A 393 4.06 -45.91 8.23
N VAL A 394 5.08 -45.07 8.45
CA VAL A 394 5.00 -43.95 9.41
C VAL A 394 3.89 -42.97 9.03
N ALA A 395 3.82 -42.51 7.77
CA ALA A 395 2.75 -41.61 7.31
C ALA A 395 1.35 -42.18 7.54
N ARG A 396 1.12 -43.44 7.17
CA ARG A 396 -0.18 -44.12 7.36
C ARG A 396 -0.55 -44.25 8.84
N ALA A 397 0.42 -44.50 9.71
CA ALA A 397 0.20 -44.58 11.15
C ALA A 397 -0.14 -43.20 11.76
N ILE A 398 0.55 -42.15 11.34
CA ILE A 398 0.24 -40.75 11.72
C ILE A 398 -1.18 -40.37 11.27
N VAL A 399 -1.52 -40.62 10.00
CA VAL A 399 -2.87 -40.38 9.45
C VAL A 399 -3.93 -41.18 10.20
N GLY A 400 -3.63 -42.42 10.62
CA GLY A 400 -4.51 -43.25 11.43
C GLY A 400 -4.84 -42.63 12.79
N VAL A 401 -3.82 -42.16 13.52
CA VAL A 401 -3.98 -41.56 14.85
C VAL A 401 -4.62 -40.17 14.80
N MET A 402 -4.23 -39.33 13.83
CA MET A 402 -4.72 -37.94 13.76
C MET A 402 -6.09 -37.80 13.08
N ARG A 403 -6.68 -38.87 12.54
CA ARG A 403 -7.98 -38.84 11.84
C ARG A 403 -9.10 -38.36 12.75
N GLY A 404 -9.73 -37.25 12.38
CA GLY A 404 -10.82 -36.65 13.15
C GLY A 404 -10.38 -35.88 14.40
N SER A 405 -9.06 -35.70 14.60
CA SER A 405 -8.53 -34.84 15.65
C SER A 405 -9.01 -33.39 15.47
N PRO A 406 -9.42 -32.69 16.55
CA PRO A 406 -9.71 -31.26 16.52
C PRO A 406 -8.43 -30.39 16.54
N LEU A 407 -7.26 -31.00 16.78
CA LEU A 407 -5.96 -30.32 16.78
C LEU A 407 -5.43 -30.24 15.34
N PRO A 408 -5.27 -29.05 14.74
CA PRO A 408 -4.73 -28.89 13.40
C PRO A 408 -3.28 -29.38 13.31
N VAL A 409 -2.99 -30.14 12.25
CA VAL A 409 -1.69 -30.79 12.02
C VAL A 409 -1.11 -30.34 10.68
N ALA A 410 0.18 -30.03 10.66
CA ALA A 410 0.97 -30.04 9.43
C ALA A 410 2.20 -30.95 9.59
N ALA A 411 2.74 -31.42 8.47
CA ALA A 411 3.94 -32.22 8.45
C ALA A 411 5.04 -31.57 7.61
N ALA A 412 6.30 -31.89 7.91
CA ALA A 412 7.40 -31.69 6.97
C ALA A 412 8.26 -32.96 6.88
N PHE A 413 8.19 -33.62 5.73
CA PHE A 413 8.94 -34.83 5.43
C PHE A 413 10.17 -34.44 4.60
N VAL A 414 11.28 -34.20 5.28
CA VAL A 414 12.49 -33.58 4.73
C VAL A 414 13.38 -34.62 4.07
N GLY A 415 13.41 -34.60 2.75
CA GLY A 415 14.21 -35.51 1.93
C GLY A 415 13.82 -35.46 0.45
N GLY A 416 14.28 -36.46 -0.30
CA GLY A 416 13.95 -36.66 -1.72
C GLY A 416 13.12 -37.94 -1.93
N PRO A 417 13.47 -38.79 -2.91
CA PRO A 417 12.69 -39.99 -3.26
C PRO A 417 12.34 -40.95 -2.10
N ARG A 418 13.13 -40.99 -1.03
CA ARG A 418 12.87 -41.84 0.15
C ARG A 418 11.68 -41.40 1.01
N VAL A 419 11.31 -40.12 0.97
CA VAL A 419 10.19 -39.58 1.77
C VAL A 419 8.97 -39.20 0.93
N ALA A 420 9.13 -39.02 -0.38
CA ALA A 420 8.04 -38.62 -1.28
C ALA A 420 6.80 -39.55 -1.22
N PRO A 421 6.92 -40.90 -1.13
CA PRO A 421 5.75 -41.77 -0.96
C PRO A 421 5.05 -41.57 0.40
N GLY A 422 5.81 -41.32 1.47
CA GLY A 422 5.25 -40.96 2.79
C GLY A 422 4.56 -39.60 2.78
N ALA A 423 5.15 -38.60 2.14
CA ALA A 423 4.54 -37.28 1.98
C ALA A 423 3.22 -37.37 1.19
N ALA A 424 3.18 -38.12 0.09
CA ALA A 424 1.95 -38.38 -0.65
C ALA A 424 0.89 -39.08 0.21
N ALA A 425 1.26 -40.07 1.02
CA ALA A 425 0.35 -40.75 1.94
C ALA A 425 -0.19 -39.84 3.06
N MET A 426 0.56 -38.83 3.49
CA MET A 426 0.07 -37.79 4.41
C MET A 426 -0.99 -36.90 3.73
N GLU A 427 -0.71 -36.45 2.50
CA GLU A 427 -1.63 -35.62 1.70
C GLU A 427 -2.94 -36.35 1.36
N GLU A 428 -2.85 -37.61 0.90
CA GLU A 428 -4.02 -38.49 0.69
C GLU A 428 -4.80 -38.73 1.98
N GLY A 429 -4.13 -38.69 3.13
CA GLY A 429 -4.72 -38.76 4.46
C GLY A 429 -5.33 -37.46 4.98
N GLY A 430 -5.22 -36.35 4.23
CA GLY A 430 -5.70 -35.03 4.62
C GLY A 430 -4.78 -34.26 5.58
N ILE A 431 -3.49 -34.60 5.67
CA ILE A 431 -2.50 -33.85 6.45
C ILE A 431 -1.51 -33.16 5.50
N PRO A 432 -1.48 -31.81 5.44
CA PRO A 432 -0.62 -31.08 4.53
C PRO A 432 0.85 -31.30 4.86
N CYS A 433 1.66 -31.69 3.86
CA CYS A 433 3.02 -32.16 4.04
C CYS A 433 4.04 -31.38 3.19
N TYR A 434 4.77 -30.49 3.84
CA TYR A 434 5.71 -29.58 3.21
C TYR A 434 7.13 -30.19 3.07
N ALA A 435 7.94 -29.65 2.16
CA ALA A 435 9.31 -30.11 1.95
C ALA A 435 10.28 -29.73 3.09
N PHE A 436 9.99 -28.65 3.83
CA PHE A 436 10.86 -28.08 4.85
C PHE A 436 10.05 -27.53 6.04
N PRO A 437 10.59 -27.58 7.28
CA PRO A 437 9.86 -27.17 8.49
C PRO A 437 9.37 -25.72 8.45
N GLU A 438 10.17 -24.79 7.91
CA GLU A 438 9.87 -23.36 7.88
C GLU A 438 8.60 -23.04 7.08
N ARG A 439 8.32 -23.81 6.02
CA ARG A 439 7.08 -23.70 5.23
C ARG A 439 5.85 -24.20 6.00
N ALA A 440 5.98 -25.36 6.64
CA ALA A 440 4.92 -25.91 7.48
C ALA A 440 4.59 -24.95 8.64
N VAL A 441 5.62 -24.39 9.28
CA VAL A 441 5.48 -23.35 10.30
C VAL A 441 4.79 -22.10 9.75
N ALA A 442 5.18 -21.60 8.57
CA ALA A 442 4.56 -20.43 7.96
C ALA A 442 3.06 -20.65 7.66
N ALA A 443 2.68 -21.84 7.18
CA ALA A 443 1.29 -22.22 7.01
C ALA A 443 0.53 -22.27 8.35
N LEU A 444 1.06 -22.97 9.37
CA LEU A 444 0.45 -23.04 10.71
C LEU A 444 0.31 -21.65 11.37
N ALA A 445 1.29 -20.76 11.20
CA ALA A 445 1.24 -19.38 11.68
C ALA A 445 0.20 -18.52 10.93
N GLY A 446 0.03 -18.76 9.63
CA GLY A 446 -1.05 -18.18 8.84
C GLY A 446 -2.43 -18.67 9.30
N MET A 447 -2.58 -19.96 9.62
CA MET A 447 -3.82 -20.52 10.17
C MET A 447 -4.13 -19.92 11.55
N ALA A 448 -3.13 -19.76 12.43
CA ALA A 448 -3.28 -19.09 13.73
C ALA A 448 -3.79 -17.66 13.56
N LEU A 449 -3.24 -16.92 12.58
CA LEU A 449 -3.66 -15.56 12.26
C LEU A 449 -5.08 -15.50 11.69
N VAL A 450 -5.53 -16.49 10.91
CA VAL A 450 -6.95 -16.64 10.51
C VAL A 450 -7.82 -16.83 11.75
N GLY A 451 -7.49 -17.80 12.61
CA GLY A 451 -8.27 -18.10 13.82
C GLY A 451 -8.43 -16.91 14.77
N GLU A 452 -7.37 -16.13 14.97
CA GLU A 452 -7.43 -14.89 15.74
C GLU A 452 -8.31 -13.80 15.11
N ARG A 453 -8.27 -13.67 13.77
CA ARG A 453 -8.98 -12.63 13.04
C ARG A 453 -10.47 -12.96 12.83
N GLN A 454 -10.84 -14.23 12.85
CA GLN A 454 -12.23 -14.68 12.79
C GLN A 454 -12.95 -14.65 14.15
N ARG A 455 -12.24 -14.44 15.27
CA ARG A 455 -12.90 -14.26 16.57
C ARG A 455 -13.84 -13.05 16.50
N PRO A 456 -15.08 -13.17 16.99
CA PRO A 456 -16.00 -12.03 17.06
C PRO A 456 -15.35 -10.86 17.80
N ARG A 457 -15.18 -9.73 17.11
CA ARG A 457 -14.85 -8.45 17.73
C ARG A 457 -16.14 -7.73 18.01
N THR A 458 -16.22 -7.07 19.17
CA THR A 458 -17.21 -6.06 19.48
C THR A 458 -16.98 -4.84 18.58
N VAL A 459 -17.42 -4.95 17.34
CA VAL A 459 -17.71 -3.77 16.52
C VAL A 459 -18.95 -3.16 17.13
N GLU A 460 -18.78 -2.18 18.04
CA GLU A 460 -19.89 -1.30 18.36
C GLU A 460 -20.45 -0.78 17.03
N PRO A 461 -21.77 -0.91 16.78
CA PRO A 461 -22.35 -0.32 15.61
C PRO A 461 -22.03 1.17 15.64
N ALA A 462 -21.59 1.72 14.51
CA ALA A 462 -21.33 3.14 14.42
C ALA A 462 -22.65 3.89 14.67
N VAL A 463 -22.84 4.33 15.92
CA VAL A 463 -23.97 5.16 16.35
C VAL A 463 -24.02 6.35 15.40
N GLU A 464 -25.10 6.47 14.62
CA GLU A 464 -25.18 7.47 13.55
C GLU A 464 -24.82 8.86 14.08
N PRO A 465 -23.66 9.42 13.69
CA PRO A 465 -23.15 10.60 14.33
C PRO A 465 -23.60 11.83 13.55
N SER A 466 -24.72 12.43 13.96
CA SER A 466 -24.82 13.87 13.76
C SER A 466 -23.74 14.55 14.63
N PRO A 467 -22.85 15.38 14.08
CA PRO A 467 -21.92 16.15 14.88
C PRO A 467 -22.68 17.03 15.87
N SER A 468 -22.11 17.25 17.06
CA SER A 468 -22.74 18.10 18.06
C SER A 468 -22.98 19.52 17.50
N ALA A 469 -23.98 20.23 18.03
CA ALA A 469 -24.25 21.60 17.62
C ALA A 469 -23.02 22.51 17.79
N VAL A 470 -22.23 22.27 18.85
CA VAL A 470 -20.95 22.95 19.13
C VAL A 470 -19.91 22.65 18.04
N ALA A 471 -19.68 21.37 17.75
CA ALA A 471 -18.72 20.95 16.71
C ALA A 471 -19.10 21.52 15.32
N THR A 472 -20.40 21.51 15.00
CA THR A 472 -20.94 22.06 13.74
C THR A 472 -20.75 23.57 13.66
N ALA A 473 -21.03 24.31 14.74
CA ALA A 473 -20.83 25.75 14.80
C ALA A 473 -19.35 26.12 14.61
N GLU A 474 -18.45 25.40 15.27
CA GLU A 474 -17.01 25.66 15.19
C GLU A 474 -16.44 25.31 13.80
N MET A 475 -16.86 24.18 13.20
CA MET A 475 -16.47 23.86 11.83
C MET A 475 -16.97 24.91 10.83
N ASN A 476 -18.18 25.45 11.02
CA ASN A 476 -18.69 26.55 10.20
C ASN A 476 -17.91 27.85 10.40
N ARG A 477 -17.44 28.15 11.63
CA ARG A 477 -16.51 29.26 11.90
C ARG A 477 -15.19 29.10 11.15
N LEU A 478 -14.63 27.89 11.14
CA LEU A 478 -13.39 27.57 10.43
C LEU A 478 -13.54 27.67 8.89
N ARG A 479 -14.67 27.21 8.35
CA ARG A 479 -15.03 27.39 6.92
C ARG A 479 -15.15 28.87 6.55
N ALA A 480 -15.88 29.66 7.35
CA ALA A 480 -16.07 31.09 7.14
C ALA A 480 -14.75 31.89 7.21
N ALA A 481 -13.79 31.45 8.03
CA ALA A 481 -12.45 32.05 8.11
C ALA A 481 -11.58 31.82 6.84
N GLY A 482 -12.04 31.02 5.87
CA GLY A 482 -11.42 30.85 4.54
C GLY A 482 -9.97 30.35 4.53
N THR A 483 -9.47 29.86 5.67
CA THR A 483 -8.05 29.59 5.86
C THR A 483 -7.76 28.11 5.60
N ALA A 484 -7.18 27.79 4.44
CA ALA A 484 -6.91 26.41 4.01
C ALA A 484 -5.97 25.60 4.94
N ARG A 485 -5.32 26.21 5.93
CA ARG A 485 -4.45 25.55 6.92
C ARG A 485 -4.75 26.04 8.32
N LEU A 486 -5.09 25.11 9.20
CA LEU A 486 -5.45 25.35 10.59
C LEU A 486 -4.31 24.87 11.49
N GLY A 487 -4.05 25.59 12.58
CA GLY A 487 -3.12 25.19 13.62
C GLY A 487 -3.83 24.93 14.95
N MET A 488 -3.03 24.67 15.99
CA MET A 488 -3.51 24.34 17.34
C MET A 488 -4.55 25.34 17.89
N LEU A 489 -4.33 26.65 17.68
CA LEU A 489 -5.22 27.70 18.19
C LEU A 489 -6.58 27.73 17.47
N GLU A 490 -6.63 27.36 16.19
CA GLU A 490 -7.89 27.25 15.45
C GLU A 490 -8.61 25.92 15.73
N LEU A 491 -7.87 24.85 15.97
CA LEU A 491 -8.42 23.50 16.12
C LEU A 491 -8.85 23.16 17.55
N ALA A 492 -8.31 23.84 18.58
CA ALA A 492 -8.57 23.49 19.97
C ALA A 492 -10.06 23.39 20.33
N PRO A 493 -10.94 24.37 20.02
CA PRO A 493 -12.36 24.26 20.40
C PRO A 493 -13.09 23.12 19.66
N LEU A 494 -12.66 22.81 18.44
CA LEU A 494 -13.21 21.68 17.68
C LEU A 494 -12.76 20.34 18.31
N LEU A 495 -11.49 20.20 18.68
CA LEU A 495 -10.97 19.00 19.36
C LEU A 495 -11.64 18.79 20.72
N GLU A 496 -11.75 19.85 21.52
CA GLU A 496 -12.44 19.84 22.83
C GLU A 496 -13.91 19.43 22.71
N SER A 497 -14.60 19.82 21.62
CA SER A 497 -16.00 19.42 21.37
C SER A 497 -16.20 17.92 21.09
N TYR A 498 -15.11 17.17 20.87
CA TYR A 498 -15.08 15.69 20.78
C TYR A 498 -14.44 15.04 22.02
N GLY A 499 -14.22 15.78 23.11
CA GLY A 499 -13.56 15.27 24.32
C GLY A 499 -12.05 15.08 24.19
N ILE A 500 -11.42 15.56 23.12
CA ILE A 500 -9.97 15.44 22.93
C ILE A 500 -9.27 16.53 23.72
N GLY A 501 -8.61 16.15 24.82
CA GLY A 501 -7.85 17.07 25.67
C GLY A 501 -6.74 17.81 24.91
N VAL A 502 -6.65 19.12 25.11
CA VAL A 502 -5.65 20.00 24.46
C VAL A 502 -4.82 20.73 25.50
N ALA A 503 -3.53 20.94 25.20
CA ALA A 503 -2.65 21.68 26.10
C ALA A 503 -3.03 23.17 26.13
N ALA A 504 -3.62 23.60 27.25
CA ALA A 504 -4.14 24.94 27.50
C ALA A 504 -3.18 26.03 27.02
N SER A 505 -3.69 26.95 26.20
CA SER A 505 -2.87 27.98 25.55
C SER A 505 -3.65 29.25 25.23
N GLY A 506 -2.93 30.36 25.07
CA GLY A 506 -3.47 31.64 24.63
C GLY A 506 -2.58 32.31 23.58
N LEU A 507 -3.17 33.20 22.78
CA LEU A 507 -2.46 34.03 21.80
C LEU A 507 -2.14 35.39 22.42
N ALA A 508 -0.88 35.79 22.36
CA ALA A 508 -0.40 37.10 22.77
C ALA A 508 0.27 37.82 21.60
N ALA A 509 -0.14 39.06 21.31
CA ALA A 509 0.51 39.92 20.33
C ALA A 509 1.79 40.57 20.90
N THR A 510 1.85 40.79 22.21
CA THR A 510 2.93 41.49 22.92
C THR A 510 3.58 40.66 24.03
N PRO A 511 4.81 40.99 24.49
CA PRO A 511 5.43 40.35 25.64
C PRO A 511 4.60 40.46 26.93
N ALA A 512 3.96 41.61 27.18
CA ALA A 512 3.13 41.84 28.36
C ALA A 512 1.88 40.93 28.38
N GLU A 513 1.19 40.79 27.25
CA GLU A 513 0.10 39.81 27.11
C GLU A 513 0.60 38.37 27.33
N ALA A 514 1.79 38.04 26.81
CA ALA A 514 2.37 36.70 26.95
C ALA A 514 2.63 36.35 28.43
N VAL A 515 3.11 37.31 29.22
CA VAL A 515 3.28 37.16 30.68
C VAL A 515 1.94 36.97 31.38
N SER A 516 0.94 37.81 31.11
CA SER A 516 -0.39 37.69 31.74
C SER A 516 -1.08 36.36 31.41
N ILE A 517 -0.86 35.81 30.21
CA ILE A 517 -1.35 34.46 29.85
C ILE A 517 -0.55 33.38 30.58
N ALA A 518 0.77 33.50 30.70
CA ALA A 518 1.59 32.53 31.43
C ALA A 518 1.23 32.44 32.92
N GLU A 519 1.01 33.58 33.57
CA GLU A 519 0.58 33.67 34.98
C GLU A 519 -0.77 32.97 35.22
N LYS A 520 -1.72 33.11 34.28
CA LYS A 520 -3.03 32.44 34.33
C LYS A 520 -2.95 30.93 34.06
N LEU A 521 -2.06 30.49 33.18
CA LEU A 521 -1.87 29.07 32.85
C LEU A 521 -1.08 28.30 33.92
N GLY A 522 -0.22 29.00 34.65
CA GLY A 522 0.75 28.44 35.58
C GLY A 522 2.03 27.97 34.87
N PHE A 523 3.17 28.15 35.54
CA PHE A 523 4.48 27.69 35.07
C PHE A 523 4.70 26.19 35.36
N PRO A 524 5.53 25.48 34.57
CA PRO A 524 6.28 25.95 33.41
C PRO A 524 5.43 26.11 32.13
N VAL A 525 5.81 27.09 31.30
CA VAL A 525 5.16 27.34 29.99
C VAL A 525 6.13 27.23 28.81
N ALA A 526 5.56 27.05 27.62
CA ALA A 526 6.24 27.15 26.33
C ALA A 526 5.74 28.39 25.57
N VAL A 527 6.65 29.07 24.88
CA VAL A 527 6.34 30.19 23.98
C VAL A 527 6.69 29.79 22.55
N LYS A 528 5.71 29.82 21.66
CA LYS A 528 5.81 29.34 20.27
C LYS A 528 5.32 30.42 19.31
N VAL A 529 5.97 30.63 18.17
CA VAL A 529 5.53 31.66 17.20
C VAL A 529 4.16 31.32 16.59
N ALA A 530 3.25 32.30 16.57
CA ALA A 530 1.92 32.17 15.97
C ALA A 530 1.90 32.82 14.57
N SER A 531 1.94 31.98 13.52
CA SER A 531 1.93 32.44 12.13
C SER A 531 1.41 31.38 11.16
N PRO A 532 0.44 31.69 10.28
CA PRO A 532 -0.01 30.77 9.22
C PRO A 532 1.07 30.51 8.15
N ASP A 533 2.09 31.36 8.06
CA ASP A 533 3.15 31.28 7.05
C ASP A 533 4.38 30.46 7.54
N ILE A 534 4.39 30.03 8.82
CA ILE A 534 5.53 29.36 9.48
C ILE A 534 5.09 28.02 10.08
N THR A 535 5.18 26.97 9.27
CA THR A 535 4.75 25.61 9.66
C THR A 535 5.74 24.91 10.60
N HIS A 536 7.05 25.06 10.37
CA HIS A 536 8.10 24.50 11.24
C HIS A 536 8.62 25.61 12.16
N LYS A 537 8.00 25.74 13.33
CA LYS A 537 8.27 26.78 14.33
C LYS A 537 9.73 26.74 14.82
N SER A 538 10.27 25.54 15.04
CA SER A 538 11.64 25.32 15.52
C SER A 538 12.72 25.71 14.50
N ASP A 539 12.49 25.51 13.19
CA ASP A 539 13.46 25.83 12.11
C ASP A 539 13.82 27.32 12.05
N VAL A 540 12.96 28.20 12.56
CA VAL A 540 13.18 29.65 12.63
C VAL A 540 13.58 30.11 14.04
N GLY A 541 13.86 29.17 14.95
CA GLY A 541 14.12 29.45 16.36
C GLY A 541 12.90 29.99 17.12
N GLY A 542 11.69 29.79 16.58
CA GLY A 542 10.42 30.33 17.06
C GLY A 542 9.74 29.48 18.12
N VAL A 543 10.52 28.80 18.95
CA VAL A 543 10.06 28.00 20.10
C VAL A 543 11.03 28.22 21.27
N ARG A 544 10.48 28.38 22.47
CA ARG A 544 11.15 28.20 23.77
C ARG A 544 10.25 27.34 24.65
N LEU A 545 10.84 26.47 25.46
CA LEU A 545 10.16 25.49 26.30
C LEU A 545 10.67 25.64 27.74
N GLY A 546 9.86 25.22 28.72
CA GLY A 546 10.29 25.14 30.12
C GLY A 546 10.59 26.49 30.76
N LEU A 547 9.87 27.54 30.38
CA LEU A 547 10.02 28.87 30.98
C LEU A 547 9.33 28.90 32.34
N LEU A 548 10.02 29.41 33.36
CA LEU A 548 9.64 29.31 34.78
C LEU A 548 9.15 30.64 35.38
N SER A 549 9.29 31.75 34.66
CA SER A 549 8.96 33.09 35.15
C SER A 549 8.40 34.02 34.06
N GLY A 550 7.69 35.07 34.48
CA GLY A 550 7.23 36.12 33.57
C GLY A 550 8.37 36.82 32.83
N GLY A 551 9.52 37.06 33.50
CA GLY A 551 10.71 37.64 32.87
C GLY A 551 11.25 36.78 31.72
N GLU A 552 11.34 35.47 31.92
CA GLU A 552 11.72 34.52 30.86
C GLU A 552 10.72 34.51 29.70
N VAL A 553 9.42 34.58 29.98
CA VAL A 553 8.36 34.63 28.96
C VAL A 553 8.43 35.92 28.13
N ALA A 554 8.65 37.07 28.76
CA ALA A 554 8.82 38.34 28.07
C ALA A 554 10.04 38.30 27.13
N GLN A 555 11.22 37.93 27.66
CA GLN A 555 12.45 37.83 26.88
C GLN A 555 12.31 36.82 25.73
N ALA A 556 11.74 35.64 25.98
CA ALA A 556 11.51 34.63 24.96
C ALA A 556 10.59 35.12 23.83
N THR A 557 9.57 35.92 24.17
CA THR A 557 8.63 36.50 23.21
C THR A 557 9.31 37.51 22.30
N GLU A 558 10.10 38.43 22.86
CA GLU A 558 10.88 39.41 22.09
C GLU A 558 11.90 38.73 21.18
N ASP A 559 12.70 37.81 21.73
CA ASP A 559 13.67 36.97 21.02
C ASP A 559 13.06 36.29 19.79
N ILE A 560 11.91 35.63 19.99
CA ILE A 560 11.20 34.89 18.95
C ILE A 560 10.72 35.85 17.87
N LEU A 561 10.02 36.93 18.24
CA LEU A 561 9.45 37.86 17.28
C LEU A 561 10.54 38.60 16.48
N ALA A 562 11.61 39.05 17.13
CA ALA A 562 12.75 39.69 16.45
C ALA A 562 13.44 38.72 15.48
N ARG A 563 13.79 37.51 15.95
CA ARG A 563 14.47 36.49 15.13
C ARG A 563 13.62 36.05 13.94
N VAL A 564 12.32 35.86 14.15
CA VAL A 564 11.41 35.44 13.08
C VAL A 564 11.18 36.58 12.08
N ARG A 565 11.01 37.84 12.51
CA ARG A 565 10.93 38.99 11.59
C ARG A 565 12.19 39.09 10.72
N ALA A 566 13.38 38.91 11.30
CA ALA A 566 14.64 38.90 10.54
C ALA A 566 14.75 37.71 9.56
N ALA A 567 14.39 36.50 9.99
CA ALA A 567 14.48 35.29 9.17
C ALA A 567 13.39 35.21 8.07
N ARG A 568 12.21 35.77 8.32
CA ARG A 568 11.02 35.73 7.47
C ARG A 568 10.29 37.09 7.43
N PRO A 569 10.88 38.15 6.83
CA PRO A 569 10.33 39.53 6.89
C PRO A 569 8.93 39.73 6.29
N ALA A 570 8.41 38.74 5.58
CA ALA A 570 7.10 38.79 4.92
C ALA A 570 6.25 37.55 5.23
N ALA A 571 6.44 36.98 6.43
CA ALA A 571 5.47 36.11 7.08
C ALA A 571 4.56 36.95 7.97
N ARG A 572 3.24 36.67 7.95
CA ARG A 572 2.27 37.32 8.82
C ARG A 572 2.41 36.75 10.22
N LEU A 573 2.77 37.59 11.18
CA LEU A 573 2.88 37.22 12.58
C LEU A 573 1.62 37.70 13.31
N ARG A 574 0.95 36.78 14.00
CA ARG A 574 -0.14 37.12 14.93
C ARG A 574 0.37 37.37 16.35
N GLY A 575 1.65 37.09 16.61
CA GLY A 575 2.28 37.14 17.92
C GLY A 575 2.91 35.80 18.29
N VAL A 576 2.73 35.40 19.55
CA VAL A 576 3.14 34.10 20.09
C VAL A 576 1.97 33.37 20.74
N GLN A 577 1.99 32.04 20.64
CA GLN A 577 1.19 31.15 21.47
C GLN A 577 1.97 30.89 22.76
N VAL A 578 1.37 31.23 23.90
CA VAL A 578 1.84 30.79 25.22
C VAL A 578 1.02 29.56 25.60
N GLN A 579 1.67 28.48 26.00
CA GLN A 579 1.04 27.18 26.25
C GLN A 579 1.62 26.54 27.51
N ARG A 580 0.78 25.97 28.37
CA ARG A 580 1.22 25.21 29.54
C ARG A 580 2.02 23.99 29.10
N MET A 581 3.13 23.70 29.78
CA MET A 581 3.87 22.46 29.57
C MET A 581 3.04 21.29 30.12
N VAL A 582 2.81 20.26 29.29
CA VAL A 582 2.19 19.00 29.71
C VAL A 582 3.22 18.21 30.54
N PRO A 583 2.81 17.45 31.57
CA PRO A 583 3.68 16.51 32.27
C PRO A 583 4.41 15.55 31.33
N GLN A 584 5.52 14.98 31.79
CA GLN A 584 6.31 14.06 30.98
C GLN A 584 5.53 12.78 30.71
N GLY A 585 5.37 12.43 29.44
CA GLY A 585 4.66 11.24 28.97
C GLY A 585 5.25 10.71 27.67
N LYS A 586 4.57 9.73 27.06
CA LYS A 586 4.96 9.15 25.78
C LYS A 586 4.43 10.04 24.64
N GLU A 587 5.35 10.58 23.83
CA GLU A 587 4.98 11.31 22.62
C GLU A 587 4.55 10.34 21.52
N LEU A 588 3.33 10.55 21.03
CA LEU A 588 2.69 9.82 19.94
C LEU A 588 2.36 10.79 18.80
N LEU A 589 2.10 10.21 17.64
CA LEU A 589 1.56 10.83 16.45
C LEU A 589 0.21 10.18 16.17
N LEU A 590 -0.86 10.99 16.10
CA LEU A 590 -2.18 10.57 15.67
C LEU A 590 -2.60 11.43 14.48
N GLY A 591 -3.02 10.82 13.37
CA GLY A 591 -3.39 11.57 12.17
C GLY A 591 -4.41 10.86 11.29
N VAL A 592 -5.17 11.65 10.53
CA VAL A 592 -6.08 11.15 9.49
C VAL A 592 -5.69 11.75 8.14
N ILE A 593 -5.68 10.92 7.09
CA ILE A 593 -5.64 11.36 5.70
C ILE A 593 -6.73 10.71 4.86
N ARG A 594 -7.09 11.34 3.74
CA ARG A 594 -7.96 10.74 2.71
C ARG A 594 -7.15 10.01 1.64
N ASP A 595 -7.33 8.70 1.54
CA ASP A 595 -6.98 7.87 0.38
C ASP A 595 -8.03 7.96 -0.74
N PRO A 596 -7.64 7.99 -2.04
CA PRO A 596 -8.59 8.11 -3.13
C PRO A 596 -9.45 6.85 -3.35
N GLN A 597 -8.95 5.68 -2.95
CA GLN A 597 -9.61 4.38 -3.18
C GLN A 597 -10.28 3.87 -1.90
N PHE A 598 -9.64 4.07 -0.74
CA PHE A 598 -10.11 3.57 0.55
C PHE A 598 -10.74 4.64 1.47
N GLY A 599 -10.71 5.92 1.09
CA GLY A 599 -11.26 7.00 1.91
C GLY A 599 -10.41 7.32 3.14
N LEU A 600 -11.05 7.62 4.28
CA LEU A 600 -10.35 8.08 5.48
C LEU A 600 -9.54 6.96 6.16
N LEU A 601 -8.24 7.20 6.30
CA LEU A 601 -7.30 6.36 7.04
C LEU A 601 -6.86 7.08 8.32
N VAL A 602 -7.10 6.43 9.47
CA VAL A 602 -6.55 6.79 10.78
C VAL A 602 -5.19 6.14 10.95
N MET A 603 -4.23 6.88 11.48
CA MET A 603 -2.86 6.43 11.73
C MET A 603 -2.46 6.79 13.16
N VAL A 604 -1.89 5.82 13.89
CA VAL A 604 -1.19 6.06 15.16
C VAL A 604 0.26 5.57 15.06
N GLY A 605 1.17 6.19 15.79
CA GLY A 605 2.55 5.74 15.95
C GLY A 605 3.31 6.54 17.00
N PHE A 606 4.56 6.16 17.29
CA PHE A 606 5.40 6.94 18.21
C PHE A 606 5.90 8.23 17.56
N GLY A 607 5.75 9.34 18.29
CA GLY A 607 5.90 10.71 17.80
C GLY A 607 7.34 11.24 17.76
N GLY A 608 7.45 12.56 17.60
CA GLY A 608 8.74 13.27 17.60
C GLY A 608 9.56 13.11 16.32
N VAL A 609 10.87 13.37 16.40
CA VAL A 609 11.76 13.45 15.22
C VAL A 609 12.05 12.12 14.54
N TYR A 610 11.65 10.99 15.14
CA TYR A 610 11.99 9.65 14.69
C TYR A 610 10.89 8.94 13.87
N VAL A 611 9.67 9.50 13.78
CA VAL A 611 8.55 8.96 12.99
C VAL A 611 8.98 8.54 11.57
N GLU A 612 9.57 9.47 10.80
CA GLU A 612 9.98 9.22 9.40
C GLU A 612 11.12 8.18 9.27
N VAL A 613 11.78 7.81 10.38
CA VAL A 613 12.95 6.91 10.43
C VAL A 613 12.56 5.51 10.90
N LEU A 614 11.80 5.40 11.99
CA LEU A 614 11.43 4.12 12.60
C LEU A 614 10.30 3.42 11.85
N LYS A 615 9.39 4.18 11.22
CA LYS A 615 8.17 3.68 10.56
C LYS A 615 7.31 2.80 11.48
N ASP A 616 7.31 3.12 12.77
CA ASP A 616 6.52 2.40 13.75
C ASP A 616 5.11 3.02 13.83
N THR A 617 4.22 2.53 12.97
CA THR A 617 2.88 3.09 12.77
C THR A 617 1.86 1.99 12.44
N ALA A 618 0.68 2.07 13.06
CA ALA A 618 -0.49 1.28 12.69
C ALA A 618 -1.52 2.15 11.94
N LEU A 619 -2.28 1.52 11.03
CA LEU A 619 -3.24 2.17 10.14
C LEU A 619 -4.58 1.42 10.14
N ARG A 620 -5.69 2.17 10.04
CA ARG A 620 -7.06 1.65 9.91
C ARG A 620 -7.94 2.57 9.06
N LEU A 621 -8.99 2.01 8.48
CA LEU A 621 -10.08 2.76 7.87
C LEU A 621 -11.00 3.34 8.95
N ALA A 622 -11.35 4.61 8.86
CA ALA A 622 -12.36 5.22 9.73
C ALA A 622 -13.78 4.70 9.39
N PRO A 623 -14.70 4.55 10.35
CA PRO A 623 -14.52 4.78 11.78
C PRO A 623 -13.64 3.72 12.46
N VAL A 624 -13.01 4.12 13.56
CA VAL A 624 -12.23 3.27 14.46
C VAL A 624 -12.88 3.36 15.83
N GLY A 625 -13.20 2.23 16.45
CA GLY A 625 -13.70 2.15 17.83
C GLY A 625 -12.61 1.70 18.82
N PRO A 626 -12.88 1.72 20.13
CA PRO A 626 -11.86 1.52 21.17
C PRO A 626 -11.09 0.19 21.03
N ASP A 627 -11.77 -0.93 20.79
CA ASP A 627 -11.13 -2.26 20.61
C ASP A 627 -10.13 -2.26 19.44
N GLU A 628 -10.48 -1.62 18.32
CA GLU A 628 -9.60 -1.56 17.16
C GLU A 628 -8.47 -0.54 17.36
N ALA A 629 -8.70 0.52 18.14
CA ALA A 629 -7.67 1.46 18.55
C ALA A 629 -6.66 0.82 19.53
N LEU A 630 -7.11 -0.02 20.48
CA LEU A 630 -6.23 -0.84 21.33
C LEU A 630 -5.38 -1.79 20.47
N ALA A 631 -5.99 -2.47 19.49
CA ALA A 631 -5.25 -3.32 18.56
C ALA A 631 -4.21 -2.54 17.72
N MET A 632 -4.51 -1.29 17.31
CA MET A 632 -3.53 -0.40 16.67
C MET A 632 -2.36 -0.04 17.60
N LEU A 633 -2.57 0.05 18.92
CA LEU A 633 -1.51 0.32 19.89
C LEU A 633 -0.65 -0.92 20.18
N ASP A 634 -1.24 -2.12 20.21
CA ASP A 634 -0.51 -3.39 20.36
C ASP A 634 0.32 -3.75 19.11
N GLU A 635 -0.03 -3.20 17.95
CA GLU A 635 0.72 -3.36 16.69
C GLU A 635 2.01 -2.55 16.60
N LEU A 636 2.20 -1.56 17.47
CA LEU A 636 3.43 -0.76 17.50
C LEU A 636 4.59 -1.62 18.02
N ARG A 637 5.72 -1.61 17.33
CA ARG A 637 6.96 -2.30 17.75
C ARG A 637 7.45 -1.81 19.10
N MET A 638 7.19 -0.53 19.40
CA MET A 638 7.49 0.10 20.68
C MET A 638 6.31 0.03 21.67
N SER A 639 5.25 -0.75 21.39
CA SER A 639 4.09 -0.93 22.28
C SER A 639 4.47 -1.27 23.74
N PRO A 640 5.48 -2.12 24.04
CA PRO A 640 5.92 -2.36 25.42
C PRO A 640 6.31 -1.12 26.22
N VAL A 641 6.62 0.01 25.57
CA VAL A 641 6.88 1.30 26.24
C VAL A 641 5.60 1.95 26.77
N LEU A 642 4.43 1.61 26.24
CA LEU A 642 3.12 2.03 26.73
C LEU A 642 2.76 1.34 28.05
N HIS A 643 3.25 0.11 28.27
CA HIS A 643 3.06 -0.64 29.53
C HIS A 643 3.99 -0.21 30.67
N GLY A 644 4.85 0.79 30.43
CA GLY A 644 5.87 1.25 31.38
C GLY A 644 7.19 0.47 31.26
N VAL A 645 8.31 1.16 31.44
CA VAL A 645 9.65 0.56 31.38
C VAL A 645 10.52 1.05 32.53
N ARG A 646 11.33 0.17 33.12
CA ARG A 646 12.31 0.50 34.18
C ARG A 646 11.71 1.24 35.40
N GLY A 647 10.47 0.92 35.76
CA GLY A 647 9.75 1.54 36.88
C GLY A 647 8.96 2.80 36.53
N GLU A 648 8.97 3.25 35.28
CA GLU A 648 8.00 4.24 34.80
C GLU A 648 6.57 3.64 34.80
N PRO A 649 5.53 4.41 35.18
CA PRO A 649 4.16 3.94 35.12
C PRO A 649 3.70 3.70 33.67
N PRO A 650 2.72 2.79 33.45
CA PRO A 650 2.06 2.65 32.16
C PRO A 650 1.31 3.95 31.78
N VAL A 651 1.05 4.12 30.48
CA VAL A 651 0.08 5.14 30.03
C VAL A 651 -1.34 4.63 30.22
N ASP A 652 -2.30 5.55 30.35
CA ASP A 652 -3.71 5.22 30.18
C ASP A 652 -3.98 4.83 28.72
N ARG A 653 -3.94 3.52 28.45
CA ARG A 653 -4.20 2.93 27.13
C ARG A 653 -5.67 3.07 26.73
N GLN A 654 -6.59 3.15 27.69
CA GLN A 654 -8.02 3.21 27.43
C GLN A 654 -8.41 4.63 26.99
N ALA A 655 -7.99 5.66 27.74
CA ALA A 655 -8.16 7.04 27.33
C ALA A 655 -7.48 7.34 25.97
N LEU A 656 -6.35 6.69 25.68
CA LEU A 656 -5.69 6.80 24.37
C LEU A 656 -6.52 6.15 23.24
N ALA A 657 -7.12 4.98 23.47
CA ALA A 657 -8.00 4.33 22.52
C ALA A 657 -9.28 5.13 22.24
N GLU A 658 -9.84 5.76 23.28
CA GLU A 658 -10.98 6.68 23.19
C GLU A 658 -10.62 7.93 22.37
N VAL A 659 -9.49 8.58 22.65
CA VAL A 659 -9.01 9.74 21.86
C VAL A 659 -8.79 9.38 20.39
N ILE A 660 -8.24 8.20 20.08
CA ILE A 660 -8.10 7.71 18.69
C ILE A 660 -9.49 7.57 18.03
N SER A 661 -10.47 7.05 18.77
CA SER A 661 -11.83 6.81 18.29
C SER A 661 -12.60 8.12 18.04
N PHE A 662 -12.54 9.07 18.99
CA PHE A 662 -13.13 10.40 18.84
C PHE A 662 -12.48 11.21 17.71
N PHE A 663 -11.17 11.10 17.54
CA PHE A 663 -10.46 11.75 16.43
C PHE A 663 -10.78 11.13 15.07
N ALA A 664 -10.99 9.81 15.01
CA ALA A 664 -11.49 9.12 13.82
C ALA A 664 -12.91 9.60 13.46
N ARG A 665 -13.80 9.74 14.46
CA ARG A 665 -15.17 10.26 14.30
C ARG A 665 -15.18 11.70 13.80
N LEU A 666 -14.39 12.59 14.40
CA LEU A 666 -14.24 13.99 13.94
C LEU A 666 -13.94 14.11 12.43
N ALA A 667 -13.12 13.21 11.89
CA ALA A 667 -12.80 13.19 10.46
C ALA A 667 -13.93 12.60 9.58
N VAL A 668 -14.77 11.71 10.13
CA VAL A 668 -15.98 11.19 9.46
C VAL A 668 -17.06 12.26 9.40
N ASP A 669 -17.33 12.91 10.54
CA ASP A 669 -18.37 13.94 10.70
C ASP A 669 -18.06 15.20 9.87
N PHE A 670 -16.77 15.50 9.60
CA PHE A 670 -16.35 16.63 8.75
C PHE A 670 -15.42 16.22 7.59
N PRO A 671 -15.99 15.68 6.47
CA PRO A 671 -15.23 15.16 5.34
C PRO A 671 -14.30 16.16 4.63
N ASP A 672 -14.52 17.46 4.79
CA ASP A 672 -13.70 18.55 4.23
C ASP A 672 -12.38 18.79 5.00
N LEU A 673 -12.15 18.11 6.13
CA LEU A 673 -10.81 17.95 6.70
C LEU A 673 -10.01 16.92 5.87
N GLY A 674 -9.11 17.40 5.00
CA GLY A 674 -8.39 16.55 4.05
C GLY A 674 -7.16 15.82 4.62
N GLU A 675 -6.50 16.44 5.60
CA GLU A 675 -5.40 15.90 6.41
C GLU A 675 -5.50 16.59 7.78
N ILE A 676 -5.53 15.84 8.87
CA ILE A 676 -5.48 16.36 10.25
C ILE A 676 -4.47 15.53 11.07
N GLU A 677 -3.67 16.19 11.90
CA GLU A 677 -2.51 15.62 12.60
C GLU A 677 -2.38 16.22 14.01
N LEU A 678 -2.26 15.37 15.04
CA LEU A 678 -1.87 15.70 16.41
C LEU A 678 -0.43 15.21 16.62
N ASN A 679 0.52 16.13 16.80
CA ASN A 679 1.95 15.81 16.83
C ASN A 679 2.79 16.87 17.59
N PRO A 680 3.16 16.63 18.86
CA PRO A 680 2.90 15.40 19.62
C PRO A 680 1.49 15.35 20.24
N LEU A 681 0.97 14.14 20.32
CA LEU A 681 -0.05 13.72 21.28
C LEU A 681 0.68 13.09 22.46
N VAL A 682 0.53 13.60 23.68
CA VAL A 682 1.24 13.09 24.86
C VAL A 682 0.30 12.20 25.66
N ALA A 683 0.70 10.95 25.93
CA ALA A 683 -0.02 10.02 26.78
C ALA A 683 0.77 9.74 28.08
N GLY A 684 0.12 9.85 29.22
CA GLY A 684 0.67 9.54 30.55
C GLY A 684 -0.28 8.66 31.37
N PRO A 685 0.02 8.40 32.66
CA PRO A 685 -0.89 7.67 33.55
C PRO A 685 -2.19 8.45 33.82
N ASP A 686 -2.13 9.79 33.81
CA ASP A 686 -3.25 10.69 34.13
C ASP A 686 -4.04 11.14 32.88
N GLY A 687 -3.91 10.41 31.76
CA GLY A 687 -4.65 10.65 30.51
C GLY A 687 -3.80 11.16 29.34
N VAL A 688 -4.47 11.79 28.36
CA VAL A 688 -3.93 12.07 27.02
C VAL A 688 -4.20 13.50 26.58
N VAL A 689 -3.17 14.21 26.10
CA VAL A 689 -3.24 15.65 25.76
C VAL A 689 -2.53 15.96 24.43
N ALA A 690 -3.25 16.62 23.52
CA ALA A 690 -2.68 17.13 22.26
C ALA A 690 -1.89 18.44 22.48
N VAL A 691 -0.63 18.49 22.03
CA VAL A 691 0.29 19.62 22.27
C VAL A 691 0.44 20.53 21.05
N ASP A 692 0.43 19.98 19.84
CA ASP A 692 0.33 20.75 18.58
C ASP A 692 -0.59 19.98 17.62
N ALA A 693 -1.55 20.68 17.04
CA ALA A 693 -2.48 20.14 16.05
C ALA A 693 -2.37 20.92 14.74
N ARG A 694 -2.59 20.25 13.61
CA ARG A 694 -2.61 20.85 12.27
C ARG A 694 -3.68 20.19 11.43
N ALA A 695 -4.37 20.99 10.61
CA ALA A 695 -5.30 20.46 9.62
C ALA A 695 -5.20 21.24 8.29
N THR A 696 -5.60 20.59 7.22
CA THR A 696 -5.82 21.23 5.91
C THR A 696 -7.30 21.08 5.55
N LEU A 697 -7.98 22.21 5.34
CA LEU A 697 -9.31 22.21 4.76
C LEU A 697 -9.18 21.93 3.26
N ALA A 698 -9.70 20.79 2.83
CA ALA A 698 -9.85 20.46 1.42
C ALA A 698 -11.09 21.18 0.90
N TRP A 699 -10.89 22.32 0.22
CA TRP A 699 -11.99 23.05 -0.39
C TRP A 699 -12.75 22.14 -1.36
N PRO A 700 -14.07 21.91 -1.17
CA PRO A 700 -14.86 21.11 -2.11
C PRO A 700 -14.91 21.86 -3.44
N GLY A 701 -14.12 21.42 -4.42
CA GLY A 701 -14.05 22.05 -5.75
C GLY A 701 -12.69 22.18 -6.44
N THR A 702 -11.57 21.63 -5.93
CA THR A 702 -10.28 21.70 -6.67
C THR A 702 -9.67 20.34 -7.05
N ALA A 703 -9.81 20.05 -8.36
CA ALA A 703 -8.90 19.22 -9.17
C ALA A 703 -8.82 17.69 -8.94
N TRP A 704 -9.90 17.04 -8.47
CA TRP A 704 -10.08 15.59 -8.69
C TRP A 704 -11.50 15.17 -9.10
N ALA A 705 -12.54 15.91 -8.70
CA ALA A 705 -13.94 15.60 -9.06
C ALA A 705 -14.31 15.86 -10.54
N VAL A 706 -13.50 16.59 -11.32
CA VAL A 706 -13.82 17.01 -12.71
C VAL A 706 -13.50 15.92 -13.77
N TRP A 707 -13.18 14.69 -13.33
CA TRP A 707 -12.96 13.55 -14.24
C TRP A 707 -13.94 12.37 -14.04
N LEU A 708 -14.87 12.47 -13.09
CA LEU A 708 -15.88 11.43 -12.84
C LEU A 708 -17.33 11.88 -13.05
N ASP A 709 -17.58 13.18 -13.24
CA ASP A 709 -18.93 13.74 -13.45
C ASP A 709 -19.11 14.33 -14.86
N ALA A 710 -18.56 13.63 -15.86
CA ALA A 710 -18.82 13.85 -17.28
C ALA A 710 -19.72 12.75 -17.88
N ALA A 711 -20.74 12.34 -17.12
CA ALA A 711 -21.92 11.72 -17.71
C ALA A 711 -22.80 12.83 -18.30
N PRO A 712 -23.25 12.75 -19.57
CA PRO A 712 -24.18 13.72 -20.11
C PRO A 712 -25.58 13.46 -19.51
N SER A 713 -25.89 14.09 -18.37
CA SER A 713 -27.26 14.26 -17.90
C SER A 713 -27.99 15.16 -18.91
N GLY A 714 -28.81 14.54 -19.77
CA GLY A 714 -29.47 15.23 -20.88
C GLY A 714 -30.50 16.26 -20.43
N CYS A 715 -30.72 17.27 -21.28
CA CYS A 715 -31.82 18.22 -21.15
C CYS A 715 -33.17 17.50 -20.96
N SER A 716 -33.83 17.69 -19.81
CA SER A 716 -35.31 17.68 -19.71
C SER A 716 -35.83 18.17 -18.36
N SER A 717 -36.10 19.47 -18.23
CA SER A 717 -37.24 20.00 -17.46
C SER A 717 -37.33 21.52 -17.62
N LEU A 718 -38.27 22.00 -18.45
CA LEU A 718 -38.72 23.39 -18.44
C LEU A 718 -39.53 23.64 -17.15
N PRO A 719 -39.45 24.82 -16.51
CA PRO A 719 -40.42 25.22 -15.51
C PRO A 719 -41.74 25.58 -16.20
N THR A 720 -42.84 24.97 -15.77
CA THR A 720 -44.20 25.33 -16.20
C THR A 720 -44.65 26.63 -15.54
N ALA A 721 -45.18 27.57 -16.33
CA ALA A 721 -45.90 28.76 -15.86
C ALA A 721 -47.31 28.82 -16.50
N PRO A 722 -48.30 29.51 -15.88
CA PRO A 722 -49.72 29.41 -16.28
C PRO A 722 -50.09 30.25 -17.53
N PRO A 723 -51.33 30.12 -18.06
CA PRO A 723 -51.59 30.38 -19.49
C PRO A 723 -52.18 31.75 -19.87
N SER A 724 -51.95 32.10 -21.16
CA SER A 724 -52.79 32.91 -22.06
C SER A 724 -52.77 34.46 -21.94
N PRO A 725 -53.21 35.25 -22.97
CA PRO A 725 -53.48 34.93 -24.39
C PRO A 725 -52.87 35.92 -25.44
N THR A 726 -53.15 35.65 -26.73
CA THR A 726 -53.07 36.54 -27.93
C THR A 726 -51.76 36.61 -28.75
N ALA A 727 -51.90 36.98 -30.04
CA ALA A 727 -50.94 36.80 -31.15
C ALA A 727 -50.90 38.08 -32.04
N PRO A 728 -50.46 38.12 -33.33
CA PRO A 728 -49.57 37.27 -34.14
C PRO A 728 -48.53 38.07 -35.02
N ARG A 729 -47.70 37.36 -35.83
CA ARG A 729 -47.25 37.63 -37.25
C ARG A 729 -45.74 37.33 -37.49
N ARG A 730 -45.39 36.42 -38.44
CA ARG A 730 -44.87 36.62 -39.83
C ARG A 730 -43.52 37.40 -39.90
N ARG A 731 -42.47 37.05 -40.70
CA ARG A 731 -42.29 36.10 -41.84
C ARG A 731 -40.77 35.81 -42.07
N ARG A 732 -40.46 34.74 -42.84
CA ARG A 732 -39.23 34.32 -43.59
C ARG A 732 -38.48 35.44 -44.39
N PRO A 733 -37.33 35.21 -45.11
CA PRO A 733 -36.16 34.28 -44.98
C PRO A 733 -34.76 34.82 -45.53
N CYS A 734 -33.75 33.92 -45.66
CA CYS A 734 -32.71 33.79 -46.73
C CYS A 734 -31.19 34.20 -46.58
N PHE A 735 -30.34 33.33 -47.17
CA PHE A 735 -28.90 33.44 -47.58
C PHE A 735 -28.72 34.30 -48.89
N PRO A 736 -27.52 34.50 -49.54
CA PRO A 736 -26.08 34.16 -49.29
C PRO A 736 -25.15 35.44 -49.39
N GLY A 737 -23.80 35.46 -49.57
CA GLY A 737 -22.69 34.49 -49.41
C GLY A 737 -21.49 34.59 -50.41
N ARG A 738 -20.25 34.90 -49.94
CA ARG A 738 -18.92 35.00 -50.67
C ARG A 738 -18.77 36.14 -51.72
N PRO A 739 -17.55 36.53 -52.24
CA PRO A 739 -16.20 35.90 -52.20
C PRO A 739 -15.00 36.83 -51.82
N GLU A 740 -13.76 36.49 -52.23
CA GLU A 740 -12.43 36.99 -51.78
C GLU A 740 -11.83 38.17 -52.57
N SER A 741 -10.92 38.97 -51.96
CA SER A 741 -9.49 39.14 -52.40
C SER A 741 -8.73 40.39 -51.86
N ALA A 742 -7.38 40.34 -51.93
CA ALA A 742 -6.40 41.45 -52.06
C ALA A 742 -5.93 42.35 -50.86
N ARG A 743 -4.75 41.96 -50.32
CA ARG A 743 -3.49 42.76 -50.09
C ARG A 743 -3.40 44.05 -49.22
N ARG A 744 -2.49 43.95 -48.22
CA ARG A 744 -1.44 44.91 -47.74
C ARG A 744 -1.80 46.16 -46.90
N SER A 745 -1.34 46.16 -45.64
CA SER A 745 -0.55 47.26 -45.02
C SER A 745 0.32 46.74 -43.85
N ARG A 746 1.23 47.56 -43.27
CA ARG A 746 2.31 47.14 -42.35
C ARG A 746 2.12 47.66 -40.90
N ALA A 747 2.21 46.73 -39.92
CA ALA A 747 2.83 46.88 -38.57
C ALA A 747 2.25 47.93 -37.58
N PRO A 748 2.60 47.91 -36.26
CA PRO A 748 3.47 47.00 -35.52
C PRO A 748 2.81 46.27 -34.32
N ARG A 749 3.64 45.52 -33.57
CA ARG A 749 3.27 44.63 -32.45
C ARG A 749 2.91 45.37 -31.15
N SER A 750 1.94 44.83 -30.42
CA SER A 750 2.00 44.69 -28.95
C SER A 750 1.35 43.35 -28.55
N SER A 751 1.77 42.79 -27.41
CA SER A 751 1.57 41.38 -27.08
C SER A 751 0.80 41.16 -25.77
N VAL A 752 -0.40 40.56 -25.83
CA VAL A 752 -0.95 39.64 -24.80
C VAL A 752 -1.95 38.72 -25.52
N GLY A 753 -1.85 37.39 -25.30
CA GLY A 753 -2.86 36.43 -25.77
C GLY A 753 -2.26 35.11 -26.28
N LEU A 754 -2.24 34.08 -25.42
CA LEU A 754 -1.91 32.70 -25.79
C LEU A 754 -3.15 31.82 -25.64
N PRO A 755 -3.85 31.46 -26.74
CA PRO A 755 -4.74 30.32 -26.75
C PRO A 755 -3.92 29.05 -27.07
N TRP A 756 -3.76 28.15 -26.11
CA TRP A 756 -3.13 26.84 -26.36
C TRP A 756 -4.15 25.88 -26.99
N THR A 757 -4.32 26.00 -28.30
CA THR A 757 -4.86 24.93 -29.16
C THR A 757 -3.69 24.34 -29.95
N GLY A 758 -3.34 23.08 -29.70
CA GLY A 758 -2.23 22.43 -30.38
C GLY A 758 -2.07 20.97 -29.98
N SER A 759 -2.12 20.08 -30.96
CA SER A 759 -1.79 18.66 -30.81
C SER A 759 -0.34 18.47 -30.36
N TRP A 760 -0.08 17.46 -29.53
CA TRP A 760 1.28 17.09 -29.13
C TRP A 760 2.00 16.39 -30.29
N PRO A 761 3.11 16.94 -30.83
CA PRO A 761 3.88 16.26 -31.85
C PRO A 761 4.79 15.19 -31.24
N GLY A 762 4.95 14.07 -31.96
CA GLY A 762 5.72 12.92 -31.49
C GLY A 762 7.23 13.20 -31.34
N ARG A 763 7.87 12.42 -30.44
CA ARG A 763 9.32 12.21 -30.31
C ARG A 763 10.22 13.44 -30.58
N GLY A 764 10.26 14.42 -29.67
CA GLY A 764 11.27 15.50 -29.75
C GLY A 764 11.43 16.45 -28.57
N SER A 765 10.36 16.73 -27.81
CA SER A 765 10.32 17.84 -26.84
C SER A 765 10.44 17.42 -25.37
N TRP A 766 11.49 16.68 -25.00
CA TRP A 766 11.79 16.46 -23.57
C TRP A 766 12.04 17.80 -22.87
N ALA A 767 11.37 18.02 -21.72
CA ALA A 767 11.57 19.22 -20.91
C ALA A 767 13.05 19.38 -20.54
N ARG A 768 13.67 20.52 -20.93
CA ARG A 768 15.11 20.77 -20.70
C ARG A 768 15.50 20.82 -19.22
N MET A 769 14.56 21.14 -18.35
CA MET A 769 14.65 21.09 -16.89
C MET A 769 13.24 20.98 -16.31
N ILE A 770 13.07 20.23 -15.22
CA ILE A 770 11.84 20.25 -14.42
C ILE A 770 12.06 21.18 -13.23
N VAL A 771 11.13 22.10 -13.00
CA VAL A 771 11.09 22.94 -11.80
C VAL A 771 9.94 22.48 -10.93
N THR A 772 10.19 22.20 -9.65
CA THR A 772 9.18 21.68 -8.73
C THR A 772 9.30 22.29 -7.34
N GLY A 773 8.19 22.36 -6.62
CA GLY A 773 8.17 22.80 -5.23
C GLY A 773 8.77 21.76 -4.27
N SER A 774 9.40 22.23 -3.20
CA SER A 774 9.93 21.36 -2.13
C SER A 774 8.88 20.78 -1.18
N ARG A 775 7.62 21.26 -1.23
CA ARG A 775 6.55 20.98 -0.26
C ARG A 775 5.32 20.36 -0.92
N GLY A 776 5.43 19.10 -1.34
CA GLY A 776 4.29 18.27 -1.68
C GLY A 776 4.02 17.27 -0.55
N LEU A 777 2.76 17.22 -0.10
CA LEU A 777 2.22 16.37 0.98
C LEU A 777 2.73 16.68 2.41
N GLY A 778 1.85 16.54 3.41
CA GLY A 778 2.14 16.67 4.83
C GLY A 778 3.07 15.56 5.36
N ALA A 779 3.25 15.45 6.68
CA ALA A 779 4.12 14.41 7.24
C ALA A 779 3.53 13.01 6.98
N LEU A 780 2.24 12.82 7.28
CA LEU A 780 1.49 11.61 6.93
C LEU A 780 1.52 11.34 5.42
N GLY A 781 1.15 12.34 4.60
CA GLY A 781 1.13 12.14 3.14
C GLY A 781 2.49 11.73 2.56
N ARG A 782 3.62 12.23 3.12
CA ARG A 782 4.97 11.80 2.73
C ARG A 782 5.34 10.41 3.21
N LEU A 783 4.86 9.99 4.37
CA LEU A 783 5.07 8.64 4.90
C LEU A 783 4.33 7.60 4.03
N LEU A 784 3.08 7.90 3.65
CA LEU A 784 2.18 6.96 2.98
C LEU A 784 2.33 6.94 1.44
N ARG A 785 2.67 8.07 0.80
CA ARG A 785 2.79 8.18 -0.68
C ARG A 785 4.19 8.57 -1.17
N GLY A 786 5.15 8.75 -0.26
CA GLY A 786 6.48 9.26 -0.61
C GLY A 786 6.46 10.75 -0.99
N SER A 787 7.48 11.19 -1.72
CA SER A 787 7.74 12.62 -1.93
C SER A 787 8.02 12.93 -3.39
N VAL A 788 7.10 13.65 -4.03
CA VAL A 788 7.14 14.00 -5.47
C VAL A 788 8.47 14.64 -5.89
N SER A 789 8.98 15.58 -5.09
CA SER A 789 10.25 16.27 -5.38
C SER A 789 11.47 15.33 -5.29
N ARG A 790 11.49 14.40 -4.32
CA ARG A 790 12.50 13.33 -4.24
C ARG A 790 12.37 12.35 -5.41
N ASP A 791 11.15 12.00 -5.81
CA ASP A 791 10.91 11.05 -6.89
C ASP A 791 11.25 11.62 -8.28
N LEU A 792 10.99 12.90 -8.52
CA LEU A 792 11.51 13.63 -9.69
C LEU A 792 13.06 13.68 -9.67
N ALA A 793 13.64 14.08 -8.54
CA ALA A 793 15.11 14.14 -8.37
C ALA A 793 15.79 12.78 -8.61
N ARG A 794 15.13 11.66 -8.30
CA ARG A 794 15.59 10.31 -8.67
C ARG A 794 15.32 9.97 -10.15
N ARG A 795 14.07 10.04 -10.60
CA ARG A 795 13.59 9.37 -11.83
C ARG A 795 13.58 10.22 -13.10
N ALA A 796 13.49 11.55 -12.99
CA ALA A 796 13.48 12.41 -14.18
C ALA A 796 14.72 12.19 -15.06
N LEU A 797 14.57 12.27 -16.38
CA LEU A 797 15.66 12.13 -17.35
C LEU A 797 16.43 13.45 -17.59
N CYS A 798 15.84 14.58 -17.19
CA CYS A 798 16.44 15.91 -17.27
C CYS A 798 16.75 16.50 -15.88
N PRO A 799 17.55 17.57 -15.77
CA PRO A 799 17.83 18.24 -14.51
C PRO A 799 16.56 18.66 -13.76
N VAL A 800 16.59 18.57 -12.43
CA VAL A 800 15.45 18.92 -11.57
C VAL A 800 15.86 20.02 -10.61
N LEU A 801 15.21 21.19 -10.70
CA LEU A 801 15.33 22.28 -9.75
C LEU A 801 14.20 22.16 -8.71
N VAL A 802 14.55 21.76 -7.50
CA VAL A 802 13.64 21.74 -6.35
C VAL A 802 13.72 23.09 -5.64
N VAL A 803 12.68 23.91 -5.80
CA VAL A 803 12.61 25.28 -5.27
C VAL A 803 12.26 25.28 -3.78
N LYS A 804 13.06 25.99 -2.98
CA LYS A 804 12.88 26.13 -1.53
C LYS A 804 12.72 27.62 -1.17
N GLY A 805 11.60 27.98 -0.56
CA GLY A 805 11.27 29.37 -0.20
C GLY A 805 10.77 30.21 -1.38
N ARG A 806 10.89 31.54 -1.26
CA ARG A 806 10.49 32.50 -2.32
C ARG A 806 11.50 32.46 -3.48
N PRO A 807 11.07 32.74 -4.73
CA PRO A 807 11.98 32.91 -5.86
C PRO A 807 13.05 33.96 -5.56
N ARG A 808 14.31 33.64 -5.86
CA ARG A 808 15.47 34.54 -5.74
C ARG A 808 16.34 34.40 -6.98
N GLN A 809 16.91 35.50 -7.47
CA GLN A 809 17.91 35.45 -8.54
C GLN A 809 19.09 34.55 -8.13
N MET A 810 19.56 33.68 -9.02
CA MET A 810 20.65 32.72 -8.76
C MET A 810 22.03 33.40 -8.82
N ARG A 811 22.35 34.26 -7.84
CA ARG A 811 23.64 34.96 -7.76
C ARG A 811 24.69 34.17 -6.99
N ARG A 812 24.34 33.40 -5.95
CA ARG A 812 25.29 32.62 -5.14
C ARG A 812 25.01 31.12 -5.25
N LEU A 813 25.93 30.40 -5.87
CA LEU A 813 25.85 28.97 -6.12
C LEU A 813 26.88 28.20 -5.30
N VAL A 814 26.52 27.01 -4.82
CA VAL A 814 27.49 25.99 -4.39
C VAL A 814 27.40 24.82 -5.35
N LEU A 815 28.53 24.41 -5.93
CA LEU A 815 28.65 23.29 -6.85
C LEU A 815 29.38 22.14 -6.14
N GLY A 816 28.63 21.09 -5.78
CA GLY A 816 29.18 19.87 -5.21
C GLY A 816 29.75 18.96 -6.29
N LEU A 817 31.04 18.68 -6.21
CA LEU A 817 31.73 17.70 -7.06
C LEU A 817 32.01 16.42 -6.27
N ASP A 818 31.88 15.27 -6.95
CA ASP A 818 32.21 13.95 -6.40
C ASP A 818 33.00 13.05 -7.37
N GLY A 819 33.43 13.61 -8.51
CA GLY A 819 34.16 12.89 -9.56
C GLY A 819 33.29 12.01 -10.46
N SER A 820 31.98 11.94 -10.24
CA SER A 820 31.05 11.22 -11.12
C SER A 820 30.86 11.92 -12.47
N ALA A 821 30.34 11.16 -13.46
CA ALA A 821 29.87 11.74 -14.72
C ALA A 821 28.77 12.80 -14.47
N ASN A 822 27.91 12.57 -13.48
CA ASN A 822 26.81 13.46 -13.13
C ASN A 822 27.31 14.76 -12.48
N SER A 823 28.35 14.73 -11.65
CA SER A 823 28.96 15.97 -11.14
C SER A 823 29.72 16.74 -12.23
N ARG A 824 30.33 16.05 -13.21
CA ARG A 824 30.91 16.72 -14.39
C ARG A 824 29.83 17.39 -15.25
N ARG A 825 28.68 16.73 -15.45
CA ARG A 825 27.51 17.34 -16.11
C ARG A 825 26.95 18.52 -15.31
N ALA A 826 26.95 18.43 -13.98
CA ALA A 826 26.56 19.54 -13.11
C ALA A 826 27.46 20.77 -13.31
N ALA A 827 28.78 20.59 -13.32
CA ALA A 827 29.73 21.66 -13.64
C ALA A 827 29.48 22.24 -15.04
N ALA A 828 29.36 21.38 -16.06
CA ALA A 828 29.09 21.80 -17.44
C ALA A 828 27.76 22.55 -17.61
N LEU A 829 26.73 22.21 -16.82
CA LEU A 829 25.47 22.95 -16.80
C LEU A 829 25.66 24.35 -16.23
N VAL A 830 26.35 24.50 -15.09
CA VAL A 830 26.61 25.82 -14.48
C VAL A 830 27.48 26.69 -15.38
N ILE A 831 28.51 26.13 -16.02
CA ILE A 831 29.37 26.82 -17.01
C ILE A 831 28.55 27.38 -18.20
N ARG A 832 27.43 26.75 -18.57
CA ARG A 832 26.53 27.22 -19.64
C ARG A 832 25.52 28.26 -19.18
N LEU A 833 25.38 28.53 -17.88
CA LEU A 833 24.52 29.60 -17.37
C LEU A 833 25.27 30.93 -17.45
N ARG A 834 24.64 31.95 -18.04
CA ARG A 834 25.21 33.31 -18.01
C ARG A 834 25.23 33.84 -16.55
N PRO A 835 26.37 34.35 -16.06
CA PRO A 835 26.46 34.93 -14.72
C PRO A 835 25.61 36.21 -14.62
N PRO A 836 24.73 36.36 -13.62
CA PRO A 836 24.09 37.64 -13.33
C PRO A 836 25.08 38.62 -12.70
N PRO A 837 24.82 39.93 -12.71
CA PRO A 837 25.65 40.93 -12.02
C PRO A 837 25.88 40.57 -10.53
N GLY A 838 27.15 40.47 -10.14
CA GLY A 838 27.55 40.03 -8.80
C GLY A 838 27.41 38.52 -8.54
N GLY A 839 27.25 37.70 -9.58
CA GLY A 839 27.23 36.24 -9.49
C GLY A 839 28.55 35.65 -9.00
N ARG A 840 28.51 34.59 -8.17
CA ARG A 840 29.68 33.85 -7.66
C ARG A 840 29.35 32.37 -7.45
N VAL A 841 30.32 31.48 -7.69
CA VAL A 841 30.21 30.02 -7.45
C VAL A 841 31.24 29.59 -6.42
N THR A 842 30.86 28.76 -5.46
CA THR A 842 31.81 28.01 -4.61
C THR A 842 31.81 26.55 -5.05
N VAL A 843 32.93 26.06 -5.57
CA VAL A 843 33.12 24.68 -6.00
C VAL A 843 33.67 23.88 -4.83
N VAL A 844 33.00 22.78 -4.46
CA VAL A 844 33.32 22.01 -3.26
C VAL A 844 33.51 20.54 -3.62
N ARG A 845 34.65 19.96 -3.22
CA ARG A 845 34.87 18.51 -3.20
C ARG A 845 35.09 18.05 -1.78
N VAL A 846 34.23 17.14 -1.30
CA VAL A 846 34.44 16.46 -0.03
C VAL A 846 35.15 15.14 -0.29
N VAL A 847 36.22 14.89 0.45
CA VAL A 847 36.99 13.64 0.47
C VAL A 847 36.52 12.85 1.70
N GLU A 848 35.88 11.71 1.44
CA GLU A 848 35.50 10.78 2.50
C GLU A 848 36.76 10.11 3.05
N VAL A 849 36.96 10.19 4.36
CA VAL A 849 38.08 9.54 5.05
C VAL A 849 37.56 8.28 5.72
N VAL A 850 37.94 7.12 5.20
CA VAL A 850 37.68 5.85 5.88
C VAL A 850 38.36 5.88 7.25
N ARG A 851 37.55 5.77 8.31
CA ARG A 851 38.05 5.45 9.65
C ARG A 851 38.29 3.95 9.68
N LEU A 852 39.54 3.55 9.87
CA LEU A 852 39.86 2.15 10.16
C LEU A 852 39.25 1.79 11.53
N PRO A 853 38.69 0.58 11.72
CA PRO A 853 38.29 0.09 13.03
C PRO A 853 39.52 -0.03 13.95
N SER A 854 39.30 -0.31 15.25
CA SER A 854 40.38 -0.38 16.23
C SER A 854 41.50 -1.34 15.81
N LEU A 855 42.63 -0.77 15.36
CA LEU A 855 43.80 -1.53 14.92
C LEU A 855 44.61 -2.12 16.08
N ALA A 856 44.13 -1.99 17.33
CA ALA A 856 44.85 -2.38 18.53
C ALA A 856 45.18 -3.89 18.56
N GLN A 857 44.30 -4.72 18.01
CA GLN A 857 44.43 -6.18 17.97
C GLN A 857 45.31 -6.71 16.82
N LEU A 858 45.82 -5.84 15.93
CA LEU A 858 46.65 -6.28 14.79
C LEU A 858 48.16 -6.25 15.10
N PRO A 859 48.96 -7.20 14.58
CA PRO A 859 50.41 -7.20 14.68
C PRO A 859 51.04 -5.88 14.21
N ALA A 860 52.13 -5.45 14.85
CA ALA A 860 52.74 -4.13 14.62
C ALA A 860 53.11 -3.87 13.14
N VAL A 861 53.63 -4.89 12.45
CA VAL A 861 54.00 -4.83 11.02
C VAL A 861 52.77 -4.58 10.14
N VAL A 862 51.66 -5.28 10.39
CA VAL A 862 50.38 -5.09 9.68
C VAL A 862 49.83 -3.68 9.96
N ARG A 863 49.92 -3.22 11.21
CA ARG A 863 49.51 -1.87 11.62
C ARG A 863 50.29 -0.76 10.90
N ALA A 864 51.61 -0.90 10.77
CA ALA A 864 52.47 0.04 10.07
C ALA A 864 52.16 0.08 8.57
N ARG A 865 52.04 -1.09 7.93
CA ARG A 865 51.69 -1.21 6.51
C ARG A 865 50.32 -0.61 6.19
N LEU A 866 49.29 -0.95 6.97
CA LEU A 866 47.94 -0.40 6.78
C LEU A 866 47.88 1.12 7.00
N ARG A 867 48.69 1.69 7.92
CA ARG A 867 48.81 3.15 8.08
C ARG A 867 49.46 3.80 6.85
N SER A 868 50.58 3.25 6.38
CA SER A 868 51.28 3.75 5.19
C SER A 868 50.42 3.68 3.93
N GLU A 869 49.74 2.55 3.68
CA GLU A 869 48.80 2.40 2.56
C GLU A 869 47.61 3.35 2.69
N ALA A 870 47.04 3.53 3.89
CA ALA A 870 45.95 4.48 4.12
C ALA A 870 46.40 5.95 3.93
N GLU A 871 47.63 6.31 4.29
CA GLU A 871 48.20 7.63 4.07
C GLU A 871 48.49 7.90 2.59
N ALA A 872 49.03 6.92 1.87
CA ALA A 872 49.22 6.98 0.42
C ALA A 872 47.88 7.14 -0.33
N LEU A 873 46.87 6.34 0.02
CA LEU A 873 45.52 6.45 -0.54
C LEU A 873 44.86 7.79 -0.23
N ARG A 874 45.04 8.34 0.99
CA ARG A 874 44.59 9.70 1.35
C ARG A 874 45.30 10.75 0.48
N GLY A 875 46.62 10.68 0.33
CA GLY A 875 47.41 11.59 -0.50
C GLY A 875 46.92 11.61 -1.96
N GLN A 876 46.70 10.44 -2.56
CA GLN A 876 46.15 10.32 -3.91
C GLN A 876 44.72 10.90 -4.02
N ALA A 877 43.84 10.59 -3.06
CA ALA A 877 42.46 11.09 -3.04
C ALA A 877 42.40 12.63 -2.93
N PHE A 878 43.23 13.22 -2.07
CA PHE A 878 43.36 14.68 -1.95
C PHE A 878 43.96 15.33 -3.20
N GLY A 879 44.99 14.72 -3.80
CA GLY A 879 45.59 15.21 -5.04
C GLY A 879 44.58 15.22 -6.20
N GLY A 880 43.80 14.13 -6.35
CA GLY A 880 42.71 14.05 -7.30
C GLY A 880 41.61 15.08 -7.04
N ALA A 881 41.20 15.26 -5.78
CA ALA A 881 40.21 16.24 -5.37
C ALA A 881 40.63 17.69 -5.68
N ARG A 882 41.88 18.07 -5.35
CA ARG A 882 42.44 19.40 -5.64
C ARG A 882 42.43 19.70 -7.13
N ARG A 883 42.86 18.75 -7.98
CA ARG A 883 42.81 18.90 -9.44
C ARG A 883 41.38 19.10 -9.96
N GLN A 884 40.42 18.29 -9.51
CA GLN A 884 39.00 18.38 -9.93
C GLN A 884 38.37 19.73 -9.62
N VAL A 885 38.61 20.28 -8.42
CA VAL A 885 38.03 21.57 -8.03
C VAL A 885 38.74 22.72 -8.75
N LYS A 886 40.07 22.66 -8.92
CA LYS A 886 40.85 23.67 -9.66
C LYS A 886 40.40 23.78 -11.12
N GLU A 887 40.36 22.65 -11.85
CA GLU A 887 39.93 22.63 -13.26
C GLU A 887 38.49 23.16 -13.43
N ALA A 888 37.58 22.79 -12.53
CA ALA A 888 36.21 23.29 -12.56
C ALA A 888 36.12 24.79 -12.25
N GLY A 889 36.95 25.31 -11.35
CA GLY A 889 37.06 26.74 -11.05
C GLY A 889 37.54 27.55 -12.25
N GLU A 890 38.69 27.17 -12.85
CA GLU A 890 39.27 27.83 -14.02
C GLU A 890 38.33 27.84 -15.24
N ARG A 891 37.45 26.83 -15.36
CA ARG A 891 36.44 26.76 -16.41
C ARG A 891 35.21 27.62 -16.13
N LEU A 892 34.87 27.85 -14.86
CA LEU A 892 33.82 28.77 -14.44
C LEU A 892 34.28 30.22 -14.60
N GLU A 893 35.53 30.53 -14.24
CA GLU A 893 36.12 31.86 -14.39
C GLU A 893 36.19 32.29 -15.85
N ARG A 894 36.63 31.39 -16.75
CA ARG A 894 36.57 31.61 -18.21
C ARG A 894 35.14 31.79 -18.76
N ALA A 895 34.11 31.35 -18.03
CA ALA A 895 32.70 31.57 -18.35
C ALA A 895 32.10 32.81 -17.64
N GLY A 896 32.94 33.65 -17.02
CA GLY A 896 32.53 34.87 -16.33
C GLY A 896 31.99 34.67 -14.92
N TRP A 897 32.13 33.48 -14.33
CA TRP A 897 31.76 33.21 -12.94
C TRP A 897 32.99 33.28 -12.02
N PRO A 898 33.10 34.29 -11.13
CA PRO A 898 34.07 34.27 -10.04
C PRO A 898 33.89 33.01 -9.19
N ALA A 899 34.94 32.19 -9.12
CA ALA A 899 34.91 30.88 -8.49
C ALA A 899 35.72 30.85 -7.18
N ARG A 900 35.23 30.14 -6.17
CA ARG A 900 36.02 29.78 -4.98
C ARG A 900 36.13 28.27 -4.87
N SER A 901 37.36 27.78 -4.86
CA SER A 901 37.68 26.34 -4.82
C SER A 901 37.91 25.86 -3.38
N LEU A 902 37.16 24.85 -2.93
CA LEU A 902 37.28 24.23 -1.60
C LEU A 902 37.41 22.70 -1.70
N VAL A 903 38.38 22.14 -0.99
CA VAL A 903 38.50 20.70 -0.73
C VAL A 903 38.38 20.48 0.78
N LEU A 904 37.43 19.63 1.19
CA LEU A 904 37.09 19.37 2.59
C LEU A 904 37.19 17.87 2.90
N THR A 905 37.30 17.52 4.17
CA THR A 905 37.16 16.13 4.65
C THR A 905 35.85 15.98 5.44
N GLY A 906 35.31 14.76 5.43
CA GLY A 906 34.12 14.42 6.22
C GLY A 906 33.04 13.72 5.40
N VAL A 907 31.80 13.79 5.89
CA VAL A 907 30.63 13.23 5.20
C VAL A 907 30.13 14.25 4.16
N PRO A 908 29.94 13.89 2.88
CA PRO A 908 29.71 14.88 1.82
C PRO A 908 28.48 15.77 2.00
N LEU A 909 27.35 15.21 2.46
CA LEU A 909 26.11 15.96 2.58
C LEU A 909 26.16 17.04 3.69
N PRO A 910 26.50 16.73 4.96
CA PRO A 910 26.67 17.77 5.99
C PRO A 910 27.63 18.89 5.59
N GLU A 911 28.76 18.54 4.97
CA GLU A 911 29.77 19.52 4.53
C GLU A 911 29.27 20.42 3.40
N LEU A 912 28.58 19.86 2.39
CA LEU A 912 27.96 20.66 1.33
C LEU A 912 26.88 21.60 1.88
N LEU A 913 26.08 21.17 2.85
CA LEU A 913 25.08 22.02 3.51
C LEU A 913 25.74 23.11 4.38
N ARG A 914 26.83 22.79 5.08
CA ARG A 914 27.64 23.75 5.86
C ARG A 914 28.19 24.84 4.96
N VAL A 915 28.79 24.49 3.82
CA VAL A 915 29.29 25.48 2.84
C VAL A 915 28.15 26.27 2.19
N ALA A 916 27.02 25.64 1.84
CA ALA A 916 25.85 26.33 1.29
C ALA A 916 25.29 27.38 2.26
N SER A 917 25.25 27.07 3.56
CA SER A 917 24.88 28.02 4.61
C SER A 917 25.89 29.17 4.72
N ALA A 918 27.19 28.85 4.90
CA ALA A 918 28.25 29.83 5.07
C ALA A 918 28.41 30.78 3.87
N ALA A 919 28.28 30.27 2.65
CA ALA A 919 28.30 31.07 1.42
C ALA A 919 27.01 31.87 1.18
N ARG A 920 26.00 31.76 2.06
CA ARG A 920 24.64 32.31 1.90
C ARG A 920 24.06 31.98 0.52
N ALA A 921 24.25 30.73 0.09
CA ALA A 921 23.88 30.25 -1.24
C ALA A 921 22.38 30.38 -1.50
N GLN A 922 22.00 30.42 -2.77
CA GLN A 922 20.60 30.41 -3.20
C GLN A 922 20.24 29.09 -3.88
N VAL A 923 21.23 28.44 -4.50
CA VAL A 923 21.11 27.12 -5.12
C VAL A 923 22.33 26.26 -4.78
N LEU A 924 22.07 25.03 -4.31
CA LEU A 924 23.05 23.95 -4.22
C LEU A 924 22.91 23.05 -5.46
N VAL A 925 23.98 22.90 -6.23
CA VAL A 925 24.02 22.10 -7.46
C VAL A 925 24.78 20.81 -7.20
N VAL A 926 24.17 19.66 -7.51
CA VAL A 926 24.73 18.32 -7.28
C VAL A 926 24.40 17.36 -8.41
N GLY A 927 25.26 16.36 -8.63
CA GLY A 927 24.96 15.24 -9.54
C GLY A 927 24.02 14.21 -8.91
N ALA A 928 23.10 13.66 -9.69
CA ALA A 928 22.08 12.70 -9.20
C ALA A 928 22.64 11.34 -8.72
N ARG A 929 23.88 11.00 -9.11
CA ARG A 929 24.50 9.68 -8.92
C ARG A 929 25.98 9.83 -8.55
N GLY A 930 26.28 9.85 -7.25
CA GLY A 930 27.66 9.87 -6.78
C GLY A 930 28.44 8.57 -7.04
N ALA A 931 29.73 8.54 -6.69
CA ALA A 931 30.65 7.49 -7.12
C ALA A 931 30.46 6.13 -6.41
N GLY A 932 30.07 6.08 -5.13
CA GLY A 932 29.98 4.82 -4.38
C GLY A 932 28.73 3.99 -4.68
N ARG A 933 28.87 2.68 -4.94
CA ARG A 933 27.73 1.73 -5.00
C ARG A 933 27.32 1.24 -3.60
N LEU A 934 28.29 1.02 -2.70
CA LEU A 934 28.06 0.45 -1.36
C LEU A 934 27.44 1.47 -0.39
N ALA A 935 28.03 2.66 -0.25
CA ALA A 935 27.51 3.73 0.61
C ALA A 935 26.07 4.17 0.22
N ARG A 936 25.69 4.06 -1.07
CA ARG A 936 24.33 4.34 -1.54
C ARG A 936 23.28 3.36 -1.01
N ARG A 937 23.65 2.11 -0.71
CA ARG A 937 22.76 1.11 -0.12
C ARG A 937 22.54 1.34 1.39
N LEU A 938 23.49 1.96 2.08
CA LEU A 938 23.46 2.17 3.54
C LEU A 938 23.00 3.57 3.97
N LEU A 939 23.32 4.62 3.21
CA LEU A 939 23.12 6.03 3.61
C LEU A 939 22.29 6.86 2.61
N GLY A 940 21.87 6.26 1.49
CA GLY A 940 21.13 6.94 0.41
C GLY A 940 22.02 7.78 -0.52
N SER A 941 21.39 8.56 -1.40
CA SER A 941 22.08 9.46 -2.35
C SER A 941 22.30 10.84 -1.73
N VAL A 942 23.47 11.45 -1.96
CA VAL A 942 23.75 12.85 -1.60
C VAL A 942 22.74 13.80 -2.24
N ALA A 943 22.26 13.51 -3.45
CA ALA A 943 21.22 14.30 -4.12
C ALA A 943 19.86 14.20 -3.42
N ASP A 944 19.42 12.99 -3.03
CA ASP A 944 18.17 12.78 -2.29
C ASP A 944 18.21 13.45 -0.91
N GLY A 945 19.34 13.30 -0.21
CA GLY A 945 19.59 13.94 1.08
C GLY A 945 19.66 15.46 0.98
N ALA A 946 20.23 16.02 -0.10
CA ALA A 946 20.20 17.45 -0.36
C ALA A 946 18.77 17.93 -0.64
N VAL A 947 18.01 17.25 -1.52
CA VAL A 947 16.60 17.61 -1.81
C VAL A 947 15.75 17.59 -0.55
N ALA A 948 15.96 16.61 0.34
CA ALA A 948 15.29 16.56 1.64
C ALA A 948 15.74 17.71 2.56
N ARG A 949 17.04 17.75 2.92
CA ARG A 949 17.56 18.51 4.08
C ARG A 949 18.11 19.90 3.75
N SER A 950 18.30 20.25 2.46
CA SER A 950 18.83 21.57 2.10
C SER A 950 17.84 22.69 2.47
N PRO A 951 18.30 23.76 3.14
CA PRO A 951 17.51 24.96 3.39
C PRO A 951 17.41 25.87 2.15
N VAL A 952 18.26 25.64 1.14
CA VAL A 952 18.31 26.38 -0.13
C VAL A 952 17.82 25.50 -1.29
N SER A 953 17.43 26.11 -2.40
CA SER A 953 16.96 25.36 -3.58
C SER A 953 18.03 24.39 -4.09
N VAL A 954 17.63 23.23 -4.61
CA VAL A 954 18.57 22.18 -5.03
C VAL A 954 18.40 21.88 -6.51
N LEU A 955 19.47 22.00 -7.27
CA LEU A 955 19.53 21.61 -8.69
C LEU A 955 20.23 20.25 -8.81
N VAL A 956 19.45 19.21 -9.12
CA VAL A 956 19.93 17.84 -9.31
C VAL A 956 20.14 17.57 -10.80
N VAL A 957 21.39 17.30 -11.21
CA VAL A 957 21.78 17.13 -12.62
C VAL A 957 22.00 15.64 -12.96
N LYS A 958 21.47 15.22 -14.12
CA LYS A 958 21.28 13.81 -14.50
C LYS A 958 22.39 13.20 -15.35
#